data_AF-E4XFW2-F1
#
_entry.id   AF-E4XFW2-F1
#
_cell.length_a   1.000
_cell.length_b   1.000
_cell.length_c   1.000
_cell.angle_alpha   90.00
_cell.angle_beta   90.00
_cell.angle_gamma   90.00
#
_symmetry.space_group_name_H-M   'P 1'
#
loop_
_entity.id
_entity.type
_entity.pdbx_description
1 polymer ?
#
loop_
_entity_poly.entity_id
_entity_poly.type
_entity_poly.pdbx_seq_one_letter_code
_entity_poly.pdbx_strand_id
1 'polypeptide(L)'
;MDEEIMPPDRYEYEMTEIDIAPAIQNLEELSSKGEVDEFKLQRLRTKYSEAFNKLERYRDEEQALLNKAREYTEEIDEQRACLAADNYVEDPDAEVSKVRAKLLDQRNVLRAAEERSLSIDQYLMEYYKEKADLERQLARIQPNVDEAEVKKRDLEREEEELRKENRQRRTEISQLKIAVEQKVKEAEREARELKECMDEQDELRNKLVCPEIHNVPQQLQKESDKLMKILEKERLARDKVMMHYRALDEKYRVESEINRQKIGDYDAVKMEHEDIRIAIERAKQREQKLNHDLAVEADRQHEQNIEMTEIQLKFKHRKAEKQHASEIHARQNKEMDKTIKALKHLMKQRKYLTKEVEEGKRKLQHQQKMTSMEKVRYEEMLIEEERLLRRQEEERASLVELTRIRQIKEDEREHKSRDLVRATTRIKTISQEKKQRDLVLKDHRKRCEELATQQDEFAKLYDVIKNEKNKYVHLIQGSTQKASELRDKLRILSNEVEILQASAKEKMKSLHKSELQKAHAKAELENLQNEKSKAIDIQNGIDDTLASRKLDIDRLNNMGVKSEEDSRSLLIQIEKAILHRNERGVTLVEREEEVCIFYERLNVQEQLIQNGELKIHEFDENIRFLKLQMKQDLRQIALWSEKIPKLEQNEQELVELKIKLARIRKKTESLEEKLCDPENFFDERARELPGEDLAPDDLKAKLEHIQNRLANIEEVALEKELLLQHVTRLLEKQQERNGYSKGPALDLSLQINNAQSQLANRTRSVMARVAELSMVKLKLSETERKRVQLEELLVDSVQRMDQGLPPNRQCEQEWKRVTFVPTEPDDCDEFLSTAVPRPNAYIPKDGTIPIPRPYGAMAPFKPTQPGSTMRHFRKPQPKPIDI
;
A
#
# COMPACT_ATOMS: atom_id res chain seq x y z
N MET A 1 126.73 -42.50 -83.60
CA MET A 1 126.41 -41.22 -84.27
C MET A 1 127.18 -40.15 -83.53
N ASP A 2 128.51 -40.24 -83.44
CA ASP A 2 129.50 -40.14 -84.54
C ASP A 2 129.30 -38.86 -85.34
N GLU A 3 130.15 -37.85 -85.08
CA GLU A 3 131.03 -37.24 -86.08
C GLU A 3 131.97 -36.22 -85.41
N GLU A 4 133.25 -36.56 -85.35
CA GLU A 4 134.36 -35.65 -85.09
C GLU A 4 134.42 -34.60 -86.21
N ILE A 5 134.26 -33.32 -85.86
CA ILE A 5 134.61 -32.21 -86.73
C ILE A 5 135.96 -31.68 -86.27
N MET A 6 137.02 -32.05 -87.00
CA MET A 6 138.34 -31.44 -86.87
C MET A 6 138.39 -30.22 -87.82
N PRO A 7 138.66 -28.98 -87.34
CA PRO A 7 138.92 -27.85 -88.23
C PRO A 7 140.43 -27.73 -88.58
N PRO A 8 140.77 -27.30 -89.79
CA PRO A 8 142.14 -27.26 -90.31
C PRO A 8 142.85 -25.90 -90.17
N ASP A 9 144.18 -25.97 -90.09
CA ASP A 9 145.25 -25.01 -90.45
C ASP A 9 145.18 -23.55 -89.96
N ARG A 10 146.07 -23.12 -89.05
CA ARG A 10 147.48 -22.71 -89.27
C ARG A 10 147.69 -21.77 -90.47
N TYR A 11 147.58 -20.46 -90.20
CA TYR A 11 148.35 -19.45 -90.92
C TYR A 11 149.47 -18.94 -89.99
N GLU A 12 150.65 -19.54 -90.10
CA GLU A 12 151.91 -18.95 -89.60
C GLU A 12 152.48 -18.05 -90.69
N TYR A 13 152.37 -16.74 -90.52
CA TYR A 13 153.32 -15.79 -91.09
C TYR A 13 153.70 -14.80 -89.99
N GLU A 14 154.82 -15.07 -89.34
CA GLU A 14 155.49 -14.13 -88.45
C GLU A 14 156.01 -12.97 -89.30
N MET A 15 155.35 -11.82 -89.20
CA MET A 15 155.91 -10.54 -89.62
C MET A 15 156.22 -9.73 -88.36
N THR A 16 157.46 -9.85 -87.90
CA THR A 16 157.96 -9.31 -86.63
C THR A 16 158.52 -7.89 -86.73
N GLU A 17 158.45 -7.22 -87.89
CA GLU A 17 158.92 -5.83 -88.03
C GLU A 17 157.93 -4.96 -88.82
N ILE A 18 157.43 -3.89 -88.16
CA ILE A 18 156.39 -2.97 -88.64
C ILE A 18 156.77 -2.33 -90.01
N ASP A 19 158.06 -2.16 -90.28
CA ASP A 19 158.57 -1.44 -91.46
C ASP A 19 158.58 -2.28 -92.75
N ILE A 20 158.30 -3.58 -92.68
CA ILE A 20 158.25 -4.48 -93.85
C ILE A 20 156.79 -4.74 -94.28
N ALA A 21 155.81 -4.22 -93.54
CA ALA A 21 154.39 -4.44 -93.84
C ALA A 21 154.02 -3.91 -95.24
N PRO A 22 153.38 -4.72 -96.11
CA PRO A 22 153.06 -4.33 -97.49
C PRO A 22 152.26 -3.02 -97.58
N ALA A 23 151.45 -2.73 -96.56
CA ALA A 23 150.66 -1.51 -96.47
C ALA A 23 151.52 -0.25 -96.26
N ILE A 24 152.62 -0.31 -95.52
CA ILE A 24 153.54 0.83 -95.31
C ILE A 24 154.43 1.03 -96.54
N GLN A 25 154.91 -0.06 -97.16
CA GLN A 25 155.69 0.01 -98.41
C GLN A 25 154.87 0.63 -99.56
N ASN A 26 153.60 0.24 -99.73
CA ASN A 26 152.72 0.83 -100.73
C ASN A 26 152.42 2.32 -100.46
N LEU A 27 152.35 2.73 -99.18
CA LEU A 27 152.16 4.14 -98.82
C LEU A 27 153.42 4.97 -99.11
N GLU A 28 154.62 4.44 -98.86
CA GLU A 28 155.90 5.09 -99.19
C GLU A 28 156.11 5.22 -100.71
N GLU A 29 155.72 4.21 -101.50
CA GLU A 29 155.72 4.31 -102.96
C GLU A 29 154.78 5.41 -103.48
N LEU A 30 153.59 5.56 -102.89
CA LEU A 30 152.63 6.61 -103.26
C LEU A 30 153.11 8.02 -102.89
N SER A 31 153.89 8.16 -101.81
CA SER A 31 154.58 9.42 -101.47
C SER A 31 155.71 9.73 -102.44
N SER A 32 156.51 8.73 -102.84
CA SER A 32 157.58 8.93 -103.84
C SER A 32 157.08 9.38 -105.21
N LYS A 33 155.80 9.09 -105.55
CA LYS A 33 155.09 9.55 -106.75
C LYS A 33 154.45 10.95 -106.59
N GLY A 34 154.56 11.58 -105.41
CA GLY A 34 154.08 12.93 -105.14
C GLY A 34 152.57 13.08 -104.90
N GLU A 35 151.82 11.98 -104.84
CA GLU A 35 150.35 12.01 -104.68
C GLU A 35 149.89 12.14 -103.21
N VAL A 36 150.78 11.85 -102.25
CA VAL A 36 150.49 11.94 -100.81
C VAL A 36 151.55 12.78 -100.12
N ASP A 37 151.09 13.84 -99.45
CA ASP A 37 151.92 14.75 -98.64
C ASP A 37 152.61 14.02 -97.48
N GLU A 38 153.89 14.32 -97.25
CA GLU A 38 154.80 13.59 -96.36
C GLU A 38 154.30 13.56 -94.90
N PHE A 39 153.65 14.65 -94.48
CA PHE A 39 153.03 14.75 -93.17
C PHE A 39 151.84 13.79 -93.01
N LYS A 40 151.08 13.55 -94.10
CA LYS A 40 149.93 12.66 -94.10
C LYS A 40 150.37 11.19 -94.09
N LEU A 41 151.49 10.87 -94.74
CA LEU A 41 152.12 9.56 -94.68
C LEU A 41 152.63 9.24 -93.26
N GLN A 42 153.35 10.16 -92.63
CA GLN A 42 153.81 9.97 -91.24
C GLN A 42 152.66 9.75 -90.26
N ARG A 43 151.54 10.48 -90.45
CA ARG A 43 150.33 10.32 -89.65
C ARG A 43 149.63 8.98 -89.87
N LEU A 44 149.64 8.44 -91.10
CA LEU A 44 149.09 7.11 -91.38
C LEU A 44 149.99 6.00 -90.87
N ARG A 45 151.32 6.16 -90.98
CA ARG A 45 152.31 5.23 -90.42
C ARG A 45 152.17 5.14 -88.90
N THR A 46 152.09 6.27 -88.20
CA THR A 46 151.85 6.29 -86.74
C THR A 46 150.54 5.61 -86.36
N LYS A 47 149.44 5.87 -87.08
CA LYS A 47 148.17 5.17 -86.84
C LYS A 47 148.25 3.66 -87.10
N TYR A 48 148.98 3.24 -88.13
CA TYR A 48 149.18 1.83 -88.42
C TYR A 48 150.04 1.15 -87.35
N SER A 49 151.11 1.78 -86.91
CA SER A 49 151.93 1.32 -85.78
C SER A 49 151.13 1.26 -84.47
N GLU A 50 150.27 2.24 -84.19
CA GLU A 50 149.38 2.21 -83.02
C GLU A 50 148.38 1.05 -83.08
N ALA A 51 147.83 0.76 -84.26
CA ALA A 51 146.93 -0.38 -84.45
C ALA A 51 147.66 -1.72 -84.30
N PHE A 52 148.86 -1.83 -84.87
CA PHE A 52 149.70 -3.03 -84.76
C PHE A 52 150.09 -3.30 -83.29
N ASN A 53 150.56 -2.29 -82.57
CA ASN A 53 150.93 -2.40 -81.16
C ASN A 53 149.73 -2.76 -80.27
N LYS A 54 148.51 -2.30 -80.60
CA LYS A 54 147.29 -2.72 -79.89
C LYS A 54 146.96 -4.17 -80.15
N LEU A 55 147.12 -4.64 -81.39
CA LEU A 55 146.84 -6.02 -81.77
C LEU A 55 147.85 -6.98 -81.11
N GLU A 56 149.11 -6.58 -81.02
CA GLU A 56 150.15 -7.30 -80.28
C GLU A 56 149.80 -7.42 -78.79
N ARG A 57 149.39 -6.31 -78.14
CA ARG A 57 148.93 -6.34 -76.74
C ARG A 57 147.73 -7.25 -76.53
N TYR A 58 146.75 -7.23 -77.43
CA TYR A 58 145.60 -8.13 -77.32
C TYR A 58 145.99 -9.60 -77.50
N ARG A 59 146.95 -9.89 -78.38
CA ARG A 59 147.49 -11.24 -78.53
C ARG A 59 148.16 -11.72 -77.25
N ASP A 60 148.96 -10.87 -76.61
CA ASP A 60 149.63 -11.20 -75.34
C ASP A 60 148.62 -11.39 -74.19
N GLU A 61 147.57 -10.56 -74.12
CA GLU A 61 146.48 -10.69 -73.15
C GLU A 61 145.67 -11.98 -73.35
N GLU A 62 145.35 -12.32 -74.60
CA GLU A 62 144.66 -13.57 -74.95
C GLU A 62 145.50 -14.79 -74.58
N GLN A 63 146.81 -14.74 -74.85
CA GLN A 63 147.74 -15.80 -74.49
C GLN A 63 147.88 -15.96 -72.96
N ALA A 64 147.88 -14.85 -72.21
CA ALA A 64 147.88 -14.87 -70.75
C ALA A 64 146.58 -15.46 -70.17
N LEU A 65 145.43 -15.14 -70.76
CA LEU A 65 144.13 -15.71 -70.37
C LEU A 65 144.04 -17.20 -70.70
N LEU A 66 144.56 -17.63 -71.85
CA LEU A 66 144.65 -19.05 -72.21
C LEU A 66 145.54 -19.84 -71.25
N ASN A 67 146.65 -19.26 -70.79
CA ASN A 67 147.51 -19.90 -69.79
C ASN A 67 146.79 -20.03 -68.44
N LYS A 68 146.07 -19.00 -67.98
CA LYS A 68 145.25 -19.09 -66.75
C LYS A 68 144.12 -20.11 -66.87
N ALA A 69 143.48 -20.18 -68.04
CA ALA A 69 142.44 -21.19 -68.29
C ALA A 69 143.02 -22.60 -68.20
N ARG A 70 144.25 -22.82 -68.70
CA ARG A 70 144.98 -24.09 -68.57
C ARG A 70 145.29 -24.43 -67.11
N GLU A 71 145.81 -23.47 -66.34
CA GLU A 71 146.08 -23.65 -64.90
C GLU A 71 144.80 -24.03 -64.13
N TYR A 72 143.67 -23.36 -64.39
CA TYR A 72 142.41 -23.71 -63.73
C TYR A 72 141.85 -25.06 -64.18
N THR A 73 142.05 -25.48 -65.43
CA THR A 73 141.69 -26.84 -65.85
C THR A 73 142.56 -27.90 -65.18
N GLU A 74 143.86 -27.65 -65.01
CA GLU A 74 144.75 -28.55 -64.27
C GLU A 74 144.36 -28.63 -62.79
N GLU A 75 144.05 -27.51 -62.13
CA GLU A 75 143.53 -27.50 -60.74
C GLU A 75 142.19 -28.24 -60.61
N ILE A 76 141.29 -28.09 -61.58
CA ILE A 76 140.00 -28.80 -61.57
C ILE A 76 140.21 -30.31 -61.77
N ASP A 77 141.14 -30.70 -62.64
CA ASP A 77 141.45 -32.12 -62.87
C ASP A 77 142.17 -32.74 -61.67
N GLU A 78 143.06 -32.01 -60.97
CA GLU A 78 143.63 -32.41 -59.68
C GLU A 78 142.57 -32.57 -58.59
N GLN A 79 141.62 -31.62 -58.49
CA GLN A 79 140.53 -31.69 -57.52
C GLN A 79 139.57 -32.86 -57.81
N ARG A 80 139.30 -33.13 -59.09
CA ARG A 80 138.48 -34.28 -59.52
C ARG A 80 139.19 -35.61 -59.26
N ALA A 81 140.51 -35.67 -59.43
CA ALA A 81 141.30 -36.85 -59.09
C ALA A 81 141.32 -37.12 -57.57
N CYS A 82 141.41 -36.07 -56.73
CA CYS A 82 141.30 -36.17 -55.27
C CYS A 82 139.91 -36.65 -54.82
N LEU A 83 138.82 -36.14 -55.43
CA LEU A 83 137.45 -36.56 -55.10
C LEU A 83 137.12 -37.99 -55.57
N ALA A 84 137.76 -38.49 -56.64
CA ALA A 84 137.57 -39.85 -57.12
C ALA A 84 138.32 -40.92 -56.27
N ALA A 85 139.31 -40.51 -55.45
CA ALA A 85 140.09 -41.41 -54.61
C ALA A 85 139.48 -41.65 -53.20
N ASP A 86 138.60 -40.76 -52.72
CA ASP A 86 137.96 -40.86 -51.40
C ASP A 86 136.55 -41.49 -51.49
N ASN A 87 136.49 -42.82 -51.53
CA ASN A 87 135.26 -43.54 -51.20
C ASN A 87 135.06 -43.52 -49.66
N TYR A 88 134.33 -42.53 -49.15
CA TYR A 88 133.83 -42.56 -47.77
C TYR A 88 132.50 -43.31 -47.68
N VAL A 89 132.48 -44.36 -46.84
CA VAL A 89 131.27 -45.03 -46.37
C VAL A 89 130.62 -44.17 -45.28
N GLU A 90 129.34 -43.84 -45.44
CA GLU A 90 128.54 -43.16 -44.41
C GLU A 90 128.23 -44.12 -43.25
N ASP A 91 128.81 -43.86 -42.08
CA ASP A 91 128.36 -44.41 -40.80
C ASP A 91 127.60 -43.30 -40.02
N PRO A 92 126.26 -43.41 -39.82
CA PRO A 92 125.40 -42.29 -39.39
C PRO A 92 125.54 -41.84 -37.93
N ASP A 93 126.39 -42.48 -37.11
CA ASP A 93 126.50 -42.16 -35.68
C ASP A 93 127.83 -41.52 -35.23
N ALA A 94 128.72 -41.13 -36.14
CA ALA A 94 129.74 -40.15 -35.78
C ALA A 94 129.05 -38.80 -35.56
N GLU A 95 129.07 -38.28 -34.33
CA GLU A 95 128.53 -36.96 -33.96
C GLU A 95 128.97 -35.85 -34.93
N VAL A 96 130.16 -36.04 -35.49
CA VAL A 96 130.84 -35.32 -36.56
C VAL A 96 129.96 -35.11 -37.79
N SER A 97 129.39 -36.22 -38.30
CA SER A 97 128.53 -36.25 -39.47
C SER A 97 127.17 -35.65 -39.16
N LYS A 98 126.64 -35.83 -37.94
CA LYS A 98 125.44 -35.12 -37.49
C LYS A 98 125.66 -33.61 -37.37
N VAL A 99 126.83 -33.12 -36.92
CA VAL A 99 127.03 -31.66 -36.87
C VAL A 99 127.30 -31.07 -38.25
N ARG A 100 127.95 -31.79 -39.17
CA ARG A 100 128.07 -31.38 -40.58
C ARG A 100 126.73 -31.40 -41.32
N ALA A 101 125.93 -32.45 -41.15
CA ALA A 101 124.55 -32.51 -41.64
C ALA A 101 123.71 -31.39 -41.03
N LYS A 102 123.79 -31.16 -39.71
CA LYS A 102 123.14 -30.02 -39.04
C LYS A 102 123.62 -28.68 -39.59
N LEU A 103 124.86 -28.56 -40.02
CA LEU A 103 125.37 -27.32 -40.58
C LEU A 103 124.72 -27.00 -41.93
N LEU A 104 124.64 -28.01 -42.78
CA LEU A 104 123.97 -27.93 -44.07
C LEU A 104 122.46 -27.70 -43.89
N ASP A 105 121.86 -28.42 -42.95
CA ASP A 105 120.46 -28.26 -42.58
C ASP A 105 120.20 -26.87 -42.02
N GLN A 106 121.05 -26.33 -41.14
CA GLN A 106 120.88 -24.98 -40.59
C GLN A 106 121.02 -23.91 -41.67
N ARG A 107 121.87 -24.10 -42.67
CA ARG A 107 122.00 -23.19 -43.82
C ARG A 107 120.78 -23.25 -44.74
N ASN A 108 120.22 -24.44 -44.96
CA ASN A 108 118.96 -24.61 -45.68
C ASN A 108 117.77 -24.05 -44.89
N VAL A 109 117.78 -24.21 -43.57
CA VAL A 109 116.78 -23.65 -42.65
C VAL A 109 116.87 -22.13 -42.61
N LEU A 110 118.07 -21.55 -42.67
CA LEU A 110 118.27 -20.10 -42.78
C LEU A 110 117.60 -19.57 -44.05
N ARG A 111 117.91 -20.14 -45.22
CA ARG A 111 117.27 -19.78 -46.50
C ARG A 111 115.74 -19.96 -46.45
N ALA A 112 115.27 -21.08 -45.93
CA ALA A 112 113.84 -21.33 -45.78
C ALA A 112 113.20 -20.36 -44.76
N ALA A 113 113.95 -19.84 -43.79
CA ALA A 113 113.47 -18.83 -42.85
C ALA A 113 113.43 -17.43 -43.50
N GLU A 114 114.32 -17.12 -44.44
CA GLU A 114 114.30 -15.90 -45.25
C GLU A 114 113.07 -15.87 -46.15
N GLU A 115 112.81 -16.96 -46.87
CA GLU A 115 111.61 -17.14 -47.69
C GLU A 115 110.33 -17.05 -46.84
N ARG A 116 110.34 -17.64 -45.64
CA ARG A 116 109.22 -17.52 -44.69
C ARG A 116 109.05 -16.09 -44.18
N SER A 117 110.13 -15.36 -43.87
CA SER A 117 110.03 -13.95 -43.48
C SER A 117 109.36 -13.12 -44.57
N LEU A 118 109.74 -13.35 -45.83
CA LEU A 118 109.15 -12.69 -47.00
C LEU A 118 107.65 -13.01 -47.14
N SER A 119 107.26 -14.26 -46.91
CA SER A 119 105.85 -14.65 -46.92
C SER A 119 105.04 -13.99 -45.78
N ILE A 120 105.60 -13.87 -44.58
CA ILE A 120 104.93 -13.20 -43.46
C ILE A 120 104.74 -11.71 -43.73
N ASP A 121 105.73 -11.06 -44.36
CA ASP A 121 105.62 -9.66 -44.76
C ASP A 121 104.52 -9.46 -45.84
N GLN A 122 104.31 -10.42 -46.74
CA GLN A 122 103.18 -10.42 -47.68
C GLN A 122 101.83 -10.58 -46.98
N TYR A 123 101.70 -11.55 -46.05
CA TYR A 123 100.47 -11.72 -45.26
C TYR A 123 100.14 -10.50 -44.41
N LEU A 124 101.15 -9.82 -43.85
CA LEU A 124 100.97 -8.56 -43.12
C LEU A 124 100.29 -7.50 -43.98
N MET A 125 100.72 -7.34 -45.23
CA MET A 125 100.10 -6.41 -46.18
C MET A 125 98.64 -6.75 -46.47
N GLU A 126 98.28 -8.03 -46.54
CA GLU A 126 96.90 -8.48 -46.73
C GLU A 126 96.04 -8.18 -45.49
N TYR A 127 96.53 -8.50 -44.29
CA TYR A 127 95.80 -8.20 -43.05
C TYR A 127 95.57 -6.70 -42.85
N TYR A 128 96.52 -5.84 -43.24
CA TYR A 128 96.32 -4.39 -43.20
C TYR A 128 95.20 -3.91 -44.14
N LYS A 129 95.06 -4.52 -45.33
CA LYS A 129 93.97 -4.22 -46.26
C LYS A 129 92.62 -4.66 -45.69
N GLU A 130 92.53 -5.90 -45.18
CA GLU A 130 91.29 -6.42 -44.60
C GLU A 130 90.83 -5.63 -43.37
N LYS A 131 91.77 -5.20 -42.52
CA LYS A 131 91.47 -4.28 -41.41
C LYS A 131 90.84 -2.96 -41.90
N ALA A 132 91.39 -2.37 -42.96
CA ALA A 132 90.89 -1.11 -43.51
C ALA A 132 89.47 -1.26 -44.09
N ASP A 133 89.16 -2.41 -44.68
CA ASP A 133 87.82 -2.69 -45.20
C ASP A 133 86.80 -2.94 -44.08
N LEU A 134 87.17 -3.64 -43.01
CA LEU A 134 86.32 -3.80 -41.82
C LEU A 134 86.05 -2.46 -41.11
N GLU A 135 87.04 -1.56 -41.05
CA GLU A 135 86.85 -0.20 -40.51
C GLU A 135 85.85 0.63 -41.33
N ARG A 136 85.86 0.49 -42.67
CA ARG A 136 84.85 1.11 -43.54
C ARG A 136 83.45 0.52 -43.34
N GLN A 137 83.34 -0.77 -43.06
CA GLN A 137 82.06 -1.42 -42.77
C GLN A 137 81.47 -0.95 -41.44
N LEU A 138 82.29 -0.82 -40.39
CA LEU A 138 81.86 -0.24 -39.11
C LEU A 138 81.30 1.18 -39.28
N ALA A 139 81.97 2.02 -40.07
CA ALA A 139 81.53 3.39 -40.33
C ALA A 139 80.18 3.48 -41.07
N ARG A 140 79.79 2.44 -41.83
CA ARG A 140 78.50 2.38 -42.54
C ARG A 140 77.35 1.90 -41.66
N ILE A 141 77.61 1.10 -40.64
CA ILE A 141 76.58 0.52 -39.76
C ILE A 141 76.17 1.51 -38.67
N GLN A 142 77.10 2.35 -38.20
CA GLN A 142 76.88 3.30 -37.10
C GLN A 142 75.62 4.20 -37.26
N PRO A 143 75.35 4.84 -38.42
CA PRO A 143 74.20 5.73 -38.58
C PRO A 143 72.85 4.99 -38.48
N ASN A 144 72.81 3.74 -38.95
CA ASN A 144 71.57 2.93 -38.91
C ASN A 144 71.17 2.56 -37.48
N VAL A 145 72.16 2.38 -36.58
CA VAL A 145 71.93 2.13 -35.16
C VAL A 145 71.33 3.37 -34.50
N ASP A 146 71.90 4.54 -34.75
CA ASP A 146 71.44 5.81 -34.19
C ASP A 146 70.01 6.15 -34.67
N GLU A 147 69.70 5.91 -35.94
CA GLU A 147 68.34 6.11 -36.47
C GLU A 147 67.30 5.17 -35.84
N ALA A 148 67.65 3.90 -35.62
CA ALA A 148 66.76 2.93 -34.97
C ALA A 148 66.48 3.32 -33.50
N GLU A 149 67.48 3.84 -32.79
CA GLU A 149 67.32 4.34 -31.42
C GLU A 149 66.38 5.54 -31.33
N VAL A 150 66.50 6.51 -32.25
CA VAL A 150 65.62 7.68 -32.28
C VAL A 150 64.17 7.25 -32.53
N LYS A 151 63.93 6.39 -33.53
CA LYS A 151 62.58 5.86 -33.85
C LYS A 151 61.97 5.10 -32.68
N LYS A 152 62.77 4.30 -31.96
CA LYS A 152 62.34 3.59 -30.75
C LYS A 152 61.92 4.56 -29.65
N ARG A 153 62.72 5.59 -29.37
CA ARG A 153 62.39 6.61 -28.35
C ARG A 153 61.12 7.39 -28.68
N ASP A 154 60.89 7.71 -29.94
CA ASP A 154 59.68 8.42 -30.36
C ASP A 154 58.43 7.54 -30.18
N LEU A 155 58.49 6.26 -30.56
CA LEU A 155 57.41 5.29 -30.32
C LEU A 155 57.14 5.04 -28.83
N GLU A 156 58.18 5.01 -27.99
CA GLU A 156 58.04 4.89 -26.54
C GLU A 156 57.31 6.11 -25.93
N ARG A 157 57.56 7.33 -26.43
CA ARG A 157 56.83 8.53 -26.01
C ARG A 157 55.36 8.46 -26.42
N GLU A 158 55.07 8.08 -27.66
CA GLU A 158 53.69 7.87 -28.14
C GLU A 158 52.96 6.80 -27.30
N GLU A 159 53.67 5.73 -26.90
CA GLU A 159 53.12 4.70 -26.03
C GLU A 159 52.74 5.25 -24.64
N GLU A 160 53.57 6.12 -24.06
CA GLU A 160 53.26 6.77 -22.78
C GLU A 160 52.06 7.71 -22.86
N GLU A 161 51.93 8.48 -23.94
CA GLU A 161 50.77 9.36 -24.15
C GLU A 161 49.48 8.56 -24.28
N LEU A 162 49.48 7.51 -25.11
CA LEU A 162 48.34 6.60 -25.26
C LEU A 162 48.00 5.89 -23.94
N ARG A 163 49.00 5.54 -23.11
CA ARG A 163 48.77 4.98 -21.77
C ARG A 163 48.11 5.99 -20.83
N LYS A 164 48.52 7.27 -20.85
CA LYS A 164 47.89 8.34 -20.06
C LYS A 164 46.42 8.55 -20.49
N GLU A 165 46.16 8.62 -21.79
CA GLU A 165 44.81 8.76 -22.35
C GLU A 165 43.91 7.56 -21.98
N ASN A 166 44.45 6.34 -22.01
CA ASN A 166 43.75 5.14 -21.58
C ASN A 166 43.45 5.11 -20.07
N ARG A 167 44.35 5.64 -19.23
CA ARG A 167 44.09 5.81 -17.79
C ARG A 167 42.94 6.79 -17.56
N GLN A 168 42.93 7.92 -18.28
CA GLN A 168 41.84 8.91 -18.22
C GLN A 168 40.49 8.32 -18.66
N ARG A 169 40.44 7.58 -19.77
CA ARG A 169 39.21 6.86 -20.19
C ARG A 169 38.79 5.79 -19.19
N ARG A 170 39.72 5.10 -18.53
CA ARG A 170 39.39 4.14 -17.47
C ARG A 170 38.74 4.83 -16.28
N THR A 171 39.25 5.98 -15.84
CA THR A 171 38.64 6.76 -14.76
C THR A 171 37.27 7.29 -15.17
N GLU A 172 37.11 7.78 -16.40
CA GLU A 172 35.82 8.25 -16.93
C GLU A 172 34.80 7.11 -17.01
N ILE A 173 35.18 5.93 -17.51
CA ILE A 173 34.32 4.73 -17.51
C ILE A 173 33.92 4.37 -16.08
N SER A 174 34.83 4.44 -15.11
CA SER A 174 34.53 4.13 -13.71
C SER A 174 33.53 5.11 -13.11
N GLN A 175 33.72 6.42 -13.36
CA GLN A 175 32.80 7.46 -12.89
C GLN A 175 31.43 7.32 -13.55
N LEU A 176 31.37 7.07 -14.86
CA LEU A 176 30.12 6.84 -15.58
C LEU A 176 29.41 5.57 -15.13
N LYS A 177 30.15 4.51 -14.77
CA LYS A 177 29.55 3.28 -14.21
C LYS A 177 28.86 3.56 -12.88
N ILE A 178 29.50 4.30 -11.97
CA ILE A 178 28.90 4.70 -10.70
C ILE A 178 27.65 5.55 -10.95
N ALA A 179 27.72 6.50 -11.89
CA ALA A 179 26.57 7.32 -12.27
C ALA A 179 25.42 6.51 -12.89
N VAL A 180 25.72 5.49 -13.71
CA VAL A 180 24.72 4.55 -14.23
C VAL A 180 24.09 3.74 -13.11
N GLU A 181 24.88 3.24 -12.17
CA GLU A 181 24.39 2.45 -11.04
C GLU A 181 23.47 3.26 -10.12
N GLN A 182 23.79 4.55 -9.89
CA GLN A 182 22.89 5.49 -9.23
C GLN A 182 21.59 5.68 -10.03
N LYS A 183 21.69 5.90 -11.35
CA LYS A 183 20.51 6.04 -12.22
C LYS A 183 19.64 4.77 -12.29
N VAL A 184 20.22 3.57 -12.19
CA VAL A 184 19.47 2.30 -12.07
C VAL A 184 18.64 2.30 -10.79
N LYS A 185 19.26 2.63 -9.64
CA LYS A 185 18.56 2.70 -8.35
C LYS A 185 17.44 3.74 -8.36
N GLU A 186 17.65 4.88 -9.01
CA GLU A 186 16.60 5.87 -9.21
C GLU A 186 15.45 5.33 -10.08
N ALA A 187 15.75 4.67 -11.20
CA ALA A 187 14.73 4.09 -12.08
C ALA A 187 13.93 2.97 -11.40
N GLU A 188 14.57 2.13 -10.57
CA GLU A 188 13.91 1.08 -9.79
C GLU A 188 12.99 1.63 -8.69
N ARG A 189 13.33 2.79 -8.12
CA ARG A 189 12.47 3.47 -7.15
C ARG A 189 11.23 4.05 -7.84
N GLU A 190 11.39 4.78 -8.94
CA GLU A 190 10.24 5.30 -9.70
C GLU A 190 9.33 4.16 -10.23
N ALA A 191 9.91 3.02 -10.62
CA ALA A 191 9.14 1.84 -11.02
C ALA A 191 8.32 1.24 -9.87
N ARG A 192 8.84 1.27 -8.63
CA ARG A 192 8.08 0.85 -7.44
C ARG A 192 6.95 1.81 -7.10
N GLU A 193 7.24 3.11 -7.09
CA GLU A 193 6.23 4.15 -6.84
C GLU A 193 5.09 4.11 -7.89
N LEU A 194 5.42 3.88 -9.17
CA LEU A 194 4.41 3.68 -10.21
C LEU A 194 3.56 2.43 -9.96
N LYS A 195 4.17 1.33 -9.50
CA LYS A 195 3.45 0.10 -9.18
C LYS A 195 2.50 0.28 -8.01
N GLU A 196 2.94 0.95 -6.94
CA GLU A 196 2.09 1.29 -5.79
C GLU A 196 0.89 2.15 -6.23
N CYS A 197 1.11 3.18 -7.05
CA CYS A 197 0.01 3.98 -7.63
C CYS A 197 -0.95 3.14 -8.50
N MET A 198 -0.43 2.15 -9.24
CA MET A 198 -1.27 1.24 -10.03
C MET A 198 -2.11 0.32 -9.14
N ASP A 199 -1.51 -0.25 -8.10
CA ASP A 199 -2.19 -1.14 -7.15
C ASP A 199 -3.29 -0.36 -6.39
N GLU A 200 -3.01 0.88 -5.95
CA GLU A 200 -4.01 1.78 -5.35
C GLU A 200 -5.15 2.12 -6.32
N GLN A 201 -4.84 2.38 -7.60
CA GLN A 201 -5.83 2.64 -8.64
C GLN A 201 -6.73 1.41 -8.86
N ASP A 202 -6.15 0.22 -8.92
CA ASP A 202 -6.90 -1.02 -9.14
C ASP A 202 -7.73 -1.41 -7.91
N GLU A 203 -7.25 -1.16 -6.69
CA GLU A 203 -8.06 -1.32 -5.48
C GLU A 203 -9.29 -0.40 -5.46
N LEU A 204 -9.11 0.89 -5.76
CA LEU A 204 -10.21 1.86 -5.85
C LEU A 204 -11.17 1.53 -6.99
N ARG A 205 -10.64 1.10 -8.13
CA ARG A 205 -11.44 0.62 -9.25
C ARG A 205 -12.26 -0.62 -8.86
N ASN A 206 -11.67 -1.55 -8.12
CA ASN A 206 -12.37 -2.76 -7.63
C ASN A 206 -13.43 -2.41 -6.58
N LYS A 207 -13.18 -1.43 -5.70
CA LYS A 207 -14.17 -0.88 -4.75
C LYS A 207 -15.33 -0.19 -5.49
N LEU A 208 -15.06 0.56 -6.55
CA LEU A 208 -16.09 1.14 -7.43
C LEU A 208 -16.89 0.09 -8.22
N VAL A 209 -16.31 -1.10 -8.44
CA VAL A 209 -16.93 -2.24 -9.15
C VAL A 209 -17.69 -3.17 -8.18
N CYS A 210 -17.82 -2.82 -6.89
CA CYS A 210 -18.50 -3.62 -5.87
C CYS A 210 -19.84 -4.26 -6.33
N PRO A 211 -20.08 -5.55 -6.02
CA PRO A 211 -21.33 -6.28 -6.32
C PRO A 211 -22.59 -5.63 -5.72
N GLU A 212 -22.40 -4.81 -4.69
CA GLU A 212 -23.48 -4.09 -4.00
C GLU A 212 -24.15 -3.08 -4.93
N ILE A 213 -23.40 -2.40 -5.81
CA ILE A 213 -23.96 -1.41 -6.74
C ILE A 213 -24.56 -2.07 -7.99
N HIS A 214 -24.10 -3.25 -8.42
CA HIS A 214 -24.73 -3.99 -9.53
C HIS A 214 -26.00 -4.73 -9.10
N ASN A 215 -26.08 -5.17 -7.83
CA ASN A 215 -27.24 -5.86 -7.29
C ASN A 215 -28.36 -4.91 -6.88
N VAL A 216 -28.09 -3.65 -6.53
CA VAL A 216 -29.11 -2.67 -6.14
C VAL A 216 -30.11 -2.39 -7.29
N PRO A 217 -29.69 -2.13 -8.55
CA PRO A 217 -30.61 -2.03 -9.69
C PRO A 217 -31.38 -3.34 -9.94
N GLN A 218 -30.75 -4.51 -9.79
CA GLN A 218 -31.45 -5.80 -9.99
C GLN A 218 -32.44 -6.12 -8.86
N GLN A 219 -32.16 -5.72 -7.63
CA GLN A 219 -33.07 -5.85 -6.48
C GLN A 219 -34.22 -4.85 -6.60
N LEU A 220 -33.94 -3.60 -6.94
CA LEU A 220 -34.95 -2.57 -7.24
C LEU A 220 -35.81 -2.96 -8.44
N GLN A 221 -35.26 -3.57 -9.49
CA GLN A 221 -36.03 -4.08 -10.63
C GLN A 221 -36.99 -5.20 -10.20
N LYS A 222 -36.50 -6.17 -9.39
CA LYS A 222 -37.32 -7.27 -8.88
C LYS A 222 -38.40 -6.80 -7.90
N GLU A 223 -38.12 -5.76 -7.11
CA GLU A 223 -39.10 -5.16 -6.20
C GLU A 223 -40.11 -4.28 -6.94
N SER A 224 -39.67 -3.53 -7.95
CA SER A 224 -40.53 -2.79 -8.87
C SER A 224 -41.47 -3.72 -9.66
N ASP A 225 -40.98 -4.86 -10.15
CA ASP A 225 -41.80 -5.87 -10.85
C ASP A 225 -42.83 -6.53 -9.91
N LYS A 226 -42.47 -6.74 -8.63
CA LYS A 226 -43.41 -7.23 -7.60
C LYS A 226 -44.47 -6.18 -7.29
N LEU A 227 -44.09 -4.91 -7.15
CA LEU A 227 -45.00 -3.79 -6.92
C LEU A 227 -45.93 -3.57 -8.12
N MET A 228 -45.43 -3.68 -9.36
CA MET A 228 -46.27 -3.64 -10.57
C MET A 228 -47.29 -4.77 -10.59
N LYS A 229 -46.90 -6.00 -10.25
CA LYS A 229 -47.86 -7.13 -10.16
C LYS A 229 -48.91 -6.94 -9.06
N ILE A 230 -48.54 -6.33 -7.94
CA ILE A 230 -49.48 -6.00 -6.85
C ILE A 230 -50.44 -4.89 -7.33
N LEU A 231 -49.92 -3.85 -7.98
CA LEU A 231 -50.71 -2.73 -8.52
C LEU A 231 -51.69 -3.20 -9.60
N GLU A 232 -51.27 -4.14 -10.45
CA GLU A 232 -52.11 -4.74 -11.49
C GLU A 232 -53.22 -5.62 -10.91
N LYS A 233 -52.92 -6.40 -9.85
CA LYS A 233 -53.94 -7.14 -9.08
C LYS A 233 -54.94 -6.21 -8.38
N GLU A 234 -54.46 -5.15 -7.75
CA GLU A 234 -55.29 -4.10 -7.12
C GLU A 234 -56.15 -3.36 -8.15
N ARG A 235 -55.63 -3.12 -9.36
CA ARG A 235 -56.37 -2.53 -10.47
C ARG A 235 -57.48 -3.46 -10.97
N LEU A 236 -57.19 -4.74 -11.19
CA LEU A 236 -58.18 -5.76 -11.53
C LEU A 236 -59.26 -5.94 -10.46
N ALA A 237 -58.89 -5.84 -9.17
CA ALA A 237 -59.84 -5.86 -8.06
C ALA A 237 -60.74 -4.61 -8.07
N ARG A 238 -60.18 -3.42 -8.30
CA ARG A 238 -60.94 -2.17 -8.46
C ARG A 238 -61.89 -2.23 -9.65
N ASP A 239 -61.47 -2.77 -10.78
CA ASP A 239 -62.31 -2.90 -11.98
C ASP A 239 -63.50 -3.86 -11.73
N LYS A 240 -63.28 -4.96 -11.00
CA LYS A 240 -64.36 -5.87 -10.57
C LYS A 240 -65.35 -5.18 -9.62
N VAL A 241 -64.87 -4.40 -8.66
CA VAL A 241 -65.72 -3.61 -7.76
C VAL A 241 -66.51 -2.56 -8.54
N MET A 242 -65.89 -1.90 -9.52
CA MET A 242 -66.56 -0.92 -10.38
C MET A 242 -67.66 -1.57 -11.24
N MET A 243 -67.44 -2.78 -11.76
CA MET A 243 -68.49 -3.54 -12.45
C MET A 243 -69.64 -3.92 -11.52
N HIS A 244 -69.35 -4.33 -10.28
CA HIS A 244 -70.40 -4.59 -9.28
C HIS A 244 -71.20 -3.32 -8.96
N TYR A 245 -70.55 -2.16 -8.86
CA TYR A 245 -71.22 -0.89 -8.61
C TYR A 245 -72.15 -0.50 -9.77
N ARG A 246 -71.70 -0.64 -11.03
CA ARG A 246 -72.53 -0.40 -12.22
C ARG A 246 -73.74 -1.34 -12.30
N ALA A 247 -73.55 -2.62 -11.96
CA ALA A 247 -74.64 -3.59 -11.92
C ALA A 247 -75.66 -3.28 -10.81
N LEU A 248 -75.22 -2.71 -9.69
CA LEU A 248 -76.09 -2.29 -8.60
C LEU A 248 -76.88 -1.02 -8.96
N ASP A 249 -76.25 -0.05 -9.63
CA ASP A 249 -76.91 1.15 -10.15
C ASP A 249 -78.00 0.80 -11.16
N GLU A 250 -77.74 -0.14 -12.07
CA GLU A 250 -78.75 -0.58 -13.04
C GLU A 250 -79.95 -1.24 -12.37
N LYS A 251 -79.73 -2.01 -11.29
CA LYS A 251 -80.82 -2.58 -10.49
C LYS A 251 -81.64 -1.49 -9.78
N TYR A 252 -80.98 -0.48 -9.21
CA TYR A 252 -81.66 0.66 -8.60
C TYR A 252 -82.48 1.46 -9.62
N ARG A 253 -81.99 1.62 -10.85
CA ARG A 253 -82.70 2.29 -11.94
C ARG A 253 -84.00 1.57 -12.29
N VAL A 254 -83.93 0.25 -12.49
CA VAL A 254 -85.11 -0.59 -12.79
C VAL A 254 -86.12 -0.57 -11.63
N GLU A 255 -85.65 -0.63 -10.38
CA GLU A 255 -86.53 -0.60 -9.21
C GLU A 255 -87.22 0.78 -9.02
N SER A 256 -86.54 1.87 -9.41
CA SER A 256 -87.12 3.22 -9.46
C SER A 256 -88.20 3.36 -10.55
N GLU A 257 -88.01 2.73 -11.72
CA GLU A 257 -89.00 2.71 -12.80
C GLU A 257 -90.26 1.92 -12.42
N ILE A 258 -90.10 0.76 -11.77
CA ILE A 258 -91.22 -0.04 -11.23
C ILE A 258 -92.01 0.76 -10.19
N ASN A 259 -91.33 1.49 -9.30
CA ASN A 259 -92.01 2.34 -8.31
C ASN A 259 -92.75 3.52 -8.95
N ARG A 260 -92.25 4.08 -10.06
CA ARG A 260 -92.95 5.12 -10.82
C ARG A 260 -94.26 4.61 -11.43
N GLN A 261 -94.25 3.40 -11.98
CA GLN A 261 -95.46 2.75 -12.50
C GLN A 261 -96.50 2.52 -11.41
N LYS A 262 -96.09 2.01 -10.24
CA LYS A 262 -96.99 1.79 -9.10
C LYS A 262 -97.63 3.08 -8.57
N ILE A 263 -96.93 4.22 -8.65
CA ILE A 263 -97.50 5.53 -8.27
C ILE A 263 -98.57 5.96 -9.29
N GLY A 264 -98.33 5.74 -10.58
CA GLY A 264 -99.33 6.00 -11.63
C GLY A 264 -100.61 5.18 -11.46
N ASP A 265 -100.48 3.89 -11.13
CA ASP A 265 -101.63 3.02 -10.84
C ASP A 265 -102.42 3.49 -9.60
N TYR A 266 -101.72 4.02 -8.59
CA TYR A 266 -102.36 4.57 -7.39
C TYR A 266 -103.16 5.85 -7.68
N ASP A 267 -102.65 6.72 -8.55
CA ASP A 267 -103.35 7.95 -8.95
C ASP A 267 -104.58 7.66 -9.82
N ALA A 268 -104.55 6.61 -10.66
CA ALA A 268 -105.71 6.16 -11.43
C ALA A 268 -106.87 5.69 -10.53
N VAL A 269 -106.57 4.87 -9.52
CA VAL A 269 -107.56 4.41 -8.51
C VAL A 269 -108.12 5.58 -7.70
N LYS A 270 -107.31 6.62 -7.47
CA LYS A 270 -107.72 7.82 -6.73
C LYS A 270 -108.75 8.66 -7.52
N MET A 271 -108.59 8.75 -8.84
CA MET A 271 -109.55 9.43 -9.72
C MET A 271 -110.90 8.69 -9.76
N GLU A 272 -110.90 7.35 -9.87
CA GLU A 272 -112.13 6.54 -9.80
C GLU A 272 -112.87 6.71 -8.46
N HIS A 273 -112.12 6.85 -7.36
CA HIS A 273 -112.69 7.09 -6.04
C HIS A 273 -113.37 8.46 -5.89
N GLU A 274 -112.87 9.49 -6.58
CA GLU A 274 -113.45 10.84 -6.54
C GLU A 274 -114.73 10.92 -7.40
N ASP A 275 -114.77 10.21 -8.54
CA ASP A 275 -115.97 10.09 -9.38
C ASP A 275 -117.13 9.39 -8.64
N ILE A 276 -116.82 8.36 -7.84
CA ILE A 276 -117.80 7.68 -6.98
C ILE A 276 -118.29 8.60 -5.84
N ARG A 277 -117.41 9.44 -5.27
CA ARG A 277 -117.80 10.44 -4.25
C ARG A 277 -118.82 11.44 -4.79
N ILE A 278 -118.59 11.97 -6.00
CA ILE A 278 -119.50 12.94 -6.64
C ILE A 278 -120.87 12.30 -6.93
N ALA A 279 -120.91 11.01 -7.26
CA ALA A 279 -122.16 10.26 -7.44
C ALA A 279 -122.97 10.09 -6.14
N ILE A 280 -122.30 9.84 -5.01
CA ILE A 280 -122.93 9.71 -3.68
C ILE A 280 -123.49 11.04 -3.18
N GLU A 281 -122.78 12.15 -3.40
CA GLU A 281 -123.23 13.49 -2.99
C GLU A 281 -124.51 13.93 -3.74
N ARG A 282 -124.61 13.59 -5.03
CA ARG A 282 -125.82 13.82 -5.85
C ARG A 282 -127.01 12.96 -5.40
N ALA A 283 -126.77 11.77 -4.86
CA ALA A 283 -127.82 10.90 -4.33
C ALA A 283 -128.40 11.44 -3.00
N LYS A 284 -127.54 11.95 -2.09
CA LYS A 284 -127.96 12.56 -0.82
C LYS A 284 -128.82 13.82 -1.00
N GLN A 285 -128.52 14.66 -1.99
CA GLN A 285 -129.31 15.87 -2.27
C GLN A 285 -130.72 15.58 -2.80
N ARG A 286 -130.97 14.41 -3.40
CA ARG A 286 -132.32 13.97 -3.83
C ARG A 286 -133.14 13.46 -2.64
N GLU A 287 -132.50 12.76 -1.71
CA GLU A 287 -133.14 12.24 -0.49
C GLU A 287 -133.58 13.36 0.47
N GLN A 288 -132.80 14.43 0.57
CA GLN A 288 -133.15 15.60 1.40
C GLN A 288 -134.33 16.42 0.85
N LYS A 289 -134.57 16.42 -0.47
CA LYS A 289 -135.75 17.08 -1.06
C LYS A 289 -137.03 16.28 -0.83
N LEU A 290 -136.96 14.95 -0.85
CA LEU A 290 -138.11 14.06 -0.62
C LEU A 290 -138.58 14.07 0.86
N ASN A 291 -137.66 14.28 1.81
CA ASN A 291 -137.96 14.39 3.24
C ASN A 291 -138.52 15.77 3.66
N HIS A 292 -138.42 16.80 2.83
CA HIS A 292 -138.98 18.13 3.11
C HIS A 292 -140.47 18.22 2.74
N ASP A 293 -140.89 17.53 1.68
CA ASP A 293 -142.27 17.57 1.19
C ASP A 293 -143.23 16.67 2.00
N LEU A 294 -142.73 15.59 2.61
CA LEU A 294 -143.51 14.69 3.49
C LEU A 294 -143.74 15.23 4.91
N ALA A 295 -143.05 16.30 5.30
CA ALA A 295 -143.12 16.90 6.64
C ALA A 295 -144.17 18.02 6.78
N VAL A 296 -144.75 18.52 5.66
CA VAL A 296 -145.68 19.67 5.66
C VAL A 296 -147.16 19.23 5.59
N GLU A 297 -147.47 17.99 5.23
CA GLU A 297 -148.85 17.52 5.01
C GLU A 297 -149.42 16.64 6.15
N ALA A 298 -148.59 16.14 7.08
CA ALA A 298 -149.05 15.26 8.17
C ALA A 298 -149.55 16.00 9.43
N ASP A 299 -149.23 17.29 9.60
CA ASP A 299 -149.67 18.14 10.74
C ASP A 299 -151.07 18.77 10.55
N ARG A 300 -151.91 18.22 9.66
CA ARG A 300 -153.31 18.70 9.46
C ARG A 300 -154.40 17.74 9.93
N GLN A 301 -154.08 16.73 10.76
CA GLN A 301 -155.08 15.89 11.43
C GLN A 301 -154.79 15.65 12.91
N HIS A 302 -154.30 16.70 13.58
CA HIS A 302 -154.63 16.91 14.98
C HIS A 302 -156.04 17.53 15.02
N GLU A 303 -157.06 16.70 15.31
CA GLU A 303 -158.28 17.02 16.07
C GLU A 303 -159.44 16.08 15.69
N GLN A 304 -159.51 14.91 16.36
CA GLN A 304 -160.71 14.32 16.97
C GLN A 304 -160.57 12.80 17.13
N ASN A 305 -160.17 12.38 18.34
CA ASN A 305 -160.49 11.13 19.07
C ASN A 305 -159.25 10.68 19.86
N ILE A 306 -159.25 10.90 21.18
CA ILE A 306 -159.68 9.92 22.20
C ILE A 306 -158.89 8.61 22.01
N GLU A 307 -157.76 8.48 22.73
CA GLU A 307 -157.66 7.74 24.00
C GLU A 307 -158.15 6.28 23.85
N MET A 308 -157.30 5.27 23.97
CA MET A 308 -156.48 5.02 25.15
C MET A 308 -155.21 4.24 24.81
N THR A 309 -154.09 4.93 25.02
CA THR A 309 -152.92 4.47 25.77
C THR A 309 -152.36 3.06 25.48
N GLU A 310 -151.15 3.10 24.92
CA GLU A 310 -149.96 2.53 25.55
C GLU A 310 -150.05 1.07 26.00
N ILE A 311 -149.29 0.20 25.32
CA ILE A 311 -148.15 -0.49 25.97
C ILE A 311 -147.22 -1.11 24.89
N GLN A 312 -146.09 -0.43 24.70
CA GLN A 312 -144.72 -0.98 24.69
C GLN A 312 -144.35 -1.94 23.53
N LEU A 313 -143.63 -1.54 22.47
CA LEU A 313 -142.34 -0.84 22.45
C LEU A 313 -141.47 -1.12 23.68
N LYS A 314 -140.76 -2.27 23.68
CA LYS A 314 -139.43 -2.46 24.32
C LYS A 314 -138.81 -3.85 24.06
N PHE A 315 -138.65 -4.28 22.80
CA PHE A 315 -137.80 -5.46 22.52
C PHE A 315 -136.88 -5.41 21.29
N LYS A 316 -137.06 -4.46 20.35
CA LYS A 316 -136.26 -4.44 19.10
C LYS A 316 -135.20 -3.33 18.98
N HIS A 317 -135.08 -2.43 19.96
CA HIS A 317 -134.11 -1.32 19.93
C HIS A 317 -132.81 -1.53 20.75
N ARG A 318 -132.34 -2.77 20.95
CA ARG A 318 -131.08 -3.01 21.69
C ARG A 318 -130.11 -4.04 21.11
N LYS A 319 -130.31 -4.54 19.88
CA LYS A 319 -129.43 -5.56 19.27
C LYS A 319 -128.73 -5.15 17.96
N ALA A 320 -129.09 -4.03 17.33
CA ALA A 320 -128.47 -3.57 16.06
C ALA A 320 -127.38 -2.49 16.23
N GLU A 321 -127.36 -1.75 17.35
CA GLU A 321 -126.34 -0.71 17.62
C GLU A 321 -125.01 -1.26 18.17
N LYS A 322 -124.88 -2.59 18.34
CA LYS A 322 -123.66 -3.24 18.86
C LYS A 322 -122.76 -3.89 17.77
N GLN A 323 -123.09 -3.77 16.48
CA GLN A 323 -122.31 -4.37 15.38
C GLN A 323 -121.58 -3.36 14.48
N HIS A 324 -121.88 -2.06 14.51
CA HIS A 324 -121.20 -1.08 13.65
C HIS A 324 -119.96 -0.42 14.27
N ALA A 325 -119.80 -0.48 15.61
CA ALA A 325 -118.66 0.12 16.33
C ALA A 325 -117.39 -0.78 16.37
N SER A 326 -117.46 -2.04 15.94
CA SER A 326 -116.33 -2.99 15.97
C SER A 326 -115.52 -3.04 14.66
N GLU A 327 -116.06 -2.59 13.53
CA GLU A 327 -115.38 -2.69 12.22
C GLU A 327 -114.51 -1.47 11.88
N ILE A 328 -114.80 -0.30 12.48
CA ILE A 328 -114.04 0.94 12.24
C ILE A 328 -112.68 0.91 12.96
N HIS A 329 -112.62 0.39 14.20
CA HIS A 329 -111.35 0.22 14.93
C HIS A 329 -110.43 -0.88 14.37
N ALA A 330 -110.98 -1.88 13.65
CA ALA A 330 -110.19 -2.98 13.06
C ALA A 330 -109.43 -2.59 11.78
N ARG A 331 -109.88 -1.54 11.06
CA ARG A 331 -109.18 -1.03 9.86
C ARG A 331 -108.01 -0.10 10.22
N GLN A 332 -108.16 0.75 11.24
CA GLN A 332 -107.08 1.65 11.69
C GLN A 332 -105.88 0.90 12.30
N ASN A 333 -106.10 -0.21 13.03
CA ASN A 333 -105.00 -1.01 13.59
C ASN A 333 -104.18 -1.78 12.54
N LYS A 334 -104.76 -2.15 11.38
CA LYS A 334 -104.04 -2.84 10.30
C LYS A 334 -103.16 -1.92 9.46
N GLU A 335 -103.44 -0.61 9.44
CA GLU A 335 -102.59 0.39 8.78
C GLU A 335 -101.43 0.83 9.68
N MET A 336 -101.64 0.94 11.00
CA MET A 336 -100.57 1.21 11.98
C MET A 336 -99.52 0.07 12.07
N ASP A 337 -99.92 -1.20 11.92
CA ASP A 337 -98.98 -2.33 11.96
C ASP A 337 -98.10 -2.45 10.71
N LYS A 338 -98.53 -1.92 9.56
CA LYS A 338 -97.73 -1.90 8.32
C LYS A 338 -96.63 -0.82 8.38
N THR A 339 -96.94 0.35 8.93
CA THR A 339 -95.97 1.45 9.09
C THR A 339 -94.90 1.13 10.15
N ILE A 340 -95.26 0.44 11.24
CA ILE A 340 -94.31 -0.01 12.28
C ILE A 340 -93.34 -1.08 11.74
N LYS A 341 -93.79 -2.01 10.88
CA LYS A 341 -92.93 -3.02 10.25
C LYS A 341 -91.96 -2.41 9.24
N ALA A 342 -92.39 -1.43 8.45
CA ALA A 342 -91.52 -0.68 7.53
C ALA A 342 -90.43 0.11 8.28
N LEU A 343 -90.79 0.79 9.38
CA LEU A 343 -89.83 1.52 10.22
C LEU A 343 -88.79 0.60 10.90
N LYS A 344 -89.19 -0.60 11.34
CA LYS A 344 -88.24 -1.60 11.88
C LYS A 344 -87.27 -2.14 10.82
N HIS A 345 -87.72 -2.30 9.57
CA HIS A 345 -86.85 -2.75 8.47
C HIS A 345 -85.84 -1.66 8.08
N LEU A 346 -86.29 -0.40 7.96
CA LEU A 346 -85.44 0.77 7.73
C LEU A 346 -84.42 0.99 8.85
N MET A 347 -84.79 0.77 10.12
CA MET A 347 -83.83 0.83 11.24
C MET A 347 -82.77 -0.27 11.20
N LYS A 348 -83.12 -1.49 10.75
CA LYS A 348 -82.14 -2.58 10.55
C LYS A 348 -81.20 -2.29 9.38
N GLN A 349 -81.72 -1.79 8.26
CA GLN A 349 -80.88 -1.34 7.13
C GLN A 349 -79.97 -0.17 7.53
N ARG A 350 -80.47 0.84 8.26
CA ARG A 350 -79.65 1.95 8.75
C ARG A 350 -78.54 1.47 9.69
N LYS A 351 -78.81 0.50 10.58
CA LYS A 351 -77.79 -0.11 11.44
C LYS A 351 -76.74 -0.92 10.66
N TYR A 352 -77.13 -1.58 9.57
CA TYR A 352 -76.20 -2.32 8.71
C TYR A 352 -75.30 -1.37 7.92
N LEU A 353 -75.89 -0.33 7.32
CA LEU A 353 -75.16 0.72 6.60
C LEU A 353 -74.23 1.52 7.52
N THR A 354 -74.62 1.82 8.76
CA THR A 354 -73.70 2.47 9.72
C THR A 354 -72.51 1.59 10.06
N LYS A 355 -72.70 0.26 10.16
CA LYS A 355 -71.59 -0.68 10.39
C LYS A 355 -70.68 -0.79 9.17
N GLU A 356 -71.22 -0.85 7.95
CA GLU A 356 -70.39 -0.81 6.73
C GLU A 356 -69.62 0.51 6.58
N VAL A 357 -70.22 1.65 6.93
CA VAL A 357 -69.53 2.95 6.91
C VAL A 357 -68.45 3.03 7.98
N GLU A 358 -68.67 2.50 9.18
CA GLU A 358 -67.66 2.42 10.24
C GLU A 358 -66.51 1.48 9.86
N GLU A 359 -66.81 0.32 9.25
CA GLU A 359 -65.80 -0.58 8.71
C GLU A 359 -65.03 0.04 7.54
N GLY A 360 -65.71 0.77 6.65
CA GLY A 360 -65.10 1.53 5.57
C GLY A 360 -64.18 2.64 6.08
N LYS A 361 -64.58 3.38 7.11
CA LYS A 361 -63.75 4.40 7.77
C LYS A 361 -62.51 3.78 8.44
N ARG A 362 -62.65 2.62 9.10
CA ARG A 362 -61.52 1.90 9.70
C ARG A 362 -60.53 1.41 8.64
N LYS A 363 -61.03 0.86 7.52
CA LYS A 363 -60.19 0.45 6.37
C LYS A 363 -59.47 1.65 5.74
N LEU A 364 -60.15 2.78 5.57
CA LEU A 364 -59.55 4.01 5.04
C LEU A 364 -58.46 4.59 5.97
N GLN A 365 -58.73 4.64 7.28
CA GLN A 365 -57.72 5.08 8.26
C GLN A 365 -56.51 4.14 8.33
N HIS A 366 -56.74 2.84 8.18
CA HIS A 366 -55.65 1.87 8.10
C HIS A 366 -54.82 2.07 6.82
N GLN A 367 -55.45 2.23 5.67
CA GLN A 367 -54.76 2.54 4.40
C GLN A 367 -53.97 3.86 4.48
N GLN A 368 -54.55 4.93 5.02
CA GLN A 368 -53.85 6.21 5.18
C GLN A 368 -52.60 6.09 6.06
N LYS A 369 -52.65 5.29 7.14
CA LYS A 369 -51.48 5.01 7.99
C LYS A 369 -50.41 4.19 7.26
N MET A 370 -50.81 3.18 6.48
CA MET A 370 -49.88 2.39 5.67
C MET A 370 -49.20 3.25 4.62
N THR A 371 -49.95 4.09 3.89
CA THR A 371 -49.40 5.01 2.90
C THR A 371 -48.48 6.07 3.51
N SER A 372 -48.79 6.60 4.71
CA SER A 372 -47.87 7.52 5.39
C SER A 372 -46.57 6.84 5.82
N MET A 373 -46.63 5.59 6.30
CA MET A 373 -45.42 4.83 6.65
C MET A 373 -44.59 4.47 5.41
N GLU A 374 -45.24 4.14 4.30
CA GLU A 374 -44.56 3.91 3.02
C GLU A 374 -43.85 5.17 2.52
N LYS A 375 -44.49 6.35 2.60
CA LYS A 375 -43.85 7.63 2.23
C LYS A 375 -42.60 7.93 3.05
N VAL A 376 -42.65 7.78 4.37
CA VAL A 376 -41.47 7.97 5.24
C VAL A 376 -40.35 7.00 4.87
N ARG A 377 -40.68 5.73 4.59
CA ARG A 377 -39.67 4.76 4.13
C ARG A 377 -39.07 5.11 2.77
N TYR A 378 -39.86 5.61 1.83
CA TYR A 378 -39.35 6.09 0.54
C TYR A 378 -38.45 7.31 0.69
N GLU A 379 -38.81 8.25 1.57
CA GLU A 379 -37.97 9.42 1.89
C GLU A 379 -36.63 8.99 2.55
N GLU A 380 -36.67 8.02 3.47
CA GLU A 380 -35.46 7.42 4.07
C GLU A 380 -34.58 6.72 3.02
N MET A 381 -35.17 5.95 2.10
CA MET A 381 -34.43 5.30 1.01
C MET A 381 -33.82 6.31 0.03
N LEU A 382 -34.53 7.39 -0.29
CA LEU A 382 -34.04 8.44 -1.20
C LEU A 382 -32.83 9.18 -0.60
N ILE A 383 -32.88 9.49 0.70
CA ILE A 383 -31.74 10.12 1.40
C ILE A 383 -30.53 9.19 1.42
N GLU A 384 -30.75 7.88 1.61
CA GLU A 384 -29.65 6.91 1.60
C GLU A 384 -29.07 6.73 0.18
N GLU A 385 -29.90 6.74 -0.86
CA GLU A 385 -29.48 6.73 -2.27
C GLU A 385 -28.64 7.98 -2.61
N GLU A 386 -29.09 9.18 -2.23
CA GLU A 386 -28.35 10.43 -2.44
C GLU A 386 -27.00 10.42 -1.71
N ARG A 387 -26.93 9.87 -0.49
CA ARG A 387 -25.66 9.71 0.24
C ARG A 387 -24.71 8.75 -0.46
N LEU A 388 -25.22 7.62 -0.95
CA LEU A 388 -24.41 6.64 -1.69
C LEU A 388 -23.89 7.21 -3.01
N LEU A 389 -24.71 7.99 -3.73
CA LEU A 389 -24.30 8.68 -4.95
C LEU A 389 -23.17 9.69 -4.70
N ARG A 390 -23.26 10.51 -3.64
CA ARG A 390 -22.19 11.45 -3.29
C ARG A 390 -20.88 10.74 -2.95
N ARG A 391 -20.93 9.65 -2.18
CA ARG A 391 -19.74 8.82 -1.89
C ARG A 391 -19.14 8.24 -3.19
N GLN A 392 -19.99 7.77 -4.10
CA GLN A 392 -19.54 7.26 -5.40
C GLN A 392 -18.87 8.36 -6.25
N GLU A 393 -19.39 9.59 -6.23
CA GLU A 393 -18.80 10.73 -6.93
C GLU A 393 -17.44 11.13 -6.33
N GLU A 394 -17.30 11.13 -5.01
CA GLU A 394 -16.03 11.38 -4.31
C GLU A 394 -14.97 10.32 -4.66
N GLU A 395 -15.34 9.03 -4.67
CA GLU A 395 -14.46 7.93 -5.06
C GLU A 395 -14.07 8.01 -6.55
N ARG A 396 -14.99 8.43 -7.44
CA ARG A 396 -14.69 8.70 -8.85
C ARG A 396 -13.73 9.88 -9.04
N ALA A 397 -13.90 10.96 -8.29
CA ALA A 397 -12.99 12.10 -8.32
C ALA A 397 -11.57 11.67 -7.90
N SER A 398 -11.48 10.88 -6.84
CA SER A 398 -10.22 10.32 -6.32
C SER A 398 -9.54 9.41 -7.36
N LEU A 399 -10.32 8.59 -8.08
CA LEU A 399 -9.82 7.76 -9.18
C LEU A 399 -9.23 8.60 -10.33
N VAL A 400 -9.87 9.71 -10.69
CA VAL A 400 -9.38 10.61 -11.74
C VAL A 400 -8.06 11.26 -11.34
N GLU A 401 -7.94 11.70 -10.09
CA GLU A 401 -6.69 12.28 -9.56
C GLU A 401 -5.55 11.26 -9.55
N LEU A 402 -5.80 10.02 -9.09
CA LEU A 402 -4.81 8.93 -9.14
C LEU A 402 -4.42 8.56 -10.57
N THR A 403 -5.37 8.58 -11.51
CA THR A 403 -5.09 8.34 -12.93
C THR A 403 -4.12 9.38 -13.50
N ARG A 404 -4.29 10.65 -13.10
CA ARG A 404 -3.38 11.73 -13.47
C ARG A 404 -1.99 11.56 -12.86
N ILE A 405 -1.90 11.20 -11.58
CA ILE A 405 -0.64 10.94 -10.89
C ILE A 405 0.10 9.77 -11.55
N ARG A 406 -0.61 8.68 -11.86
CA ARG A 406 -0.06 7.55 -12.59
C ARG A 406 0.56 7.97 -13.92
N GLN A 407 -0.11 8.82 -14.70
CA GLN A 407 0.39 9.27 -15.99
C GLN A 407 1.68 10.09 -15.84
N ILE A 408 1.75 10.98 -14.85
CA ILE A 408 2.97 11.74 -14.53
C ILE A 408 4.11 10.78 -14.13
N LYS A 409 3.83 9.78 -13.29
CA LYS A 409 4.80 8.77 -12.87
C LYS A 409 5.28 7.87 -14.02
N GLU A 410 4.41 7.59 -14.98
CA GLU A 410 4.74 6.83 -16.18
C GLU A 410 5.69 7.63 -17.11
N ASP A 411 5.45 8.93 -17.26
CA ASP A 411 6.34 9.85 -17.99
C ASP A 411 7.71 9.99 -17.28
N GLU A 412 7.74 10.13 -15.95
CA GLU A 412 8.97 10.18 -15.14
C GLU A 412 9.80 8.90 -15.30
N ARG A 413 9.16 7.73 -15.23
CA ARG A 413 9.81 6.44 -15.51
C ARG A 413 10.42 6.40 -16.90
N GLU A 414 9.69 6.87 -17.92
CA GLU A 414 10.19 6.88 -19.29
C GLU A 414 11.39 7.83 -19.48
N HIS A 415 11.34 9.02 -18.87
CA HIS A 415 12.46 9.95 -18.85
C HIS A 415 13.72 9.34 -18.21
N LYS A 416 13.59 8.71 -17.03
CA LYS A 416 14.71 8.04 -16.34
C LYS A 416 15.27 6.86 -17.14
N SER A 417 14.40 6.08 -17.80
CA SER A 417 14.79 4.99 -18.70
C SER A 417 15.62 5.50 -19.88
N ARG A 418 15.19 6.58 -20.55
CA ARG A 418 15.94 7.20 -21.66
C ARG A 418 17.32 7.70 -21.21
N ASP A 419 17.41 8.27 -20.02
CA ASP A 419 18.67 8.73 -19.44
C ASP A 419 19.64 7.59 -19.10
N LEU A 420 19.11 6.47 -18.61
CA LEU A 420 19.87 5.24 -18.39
C LEU A 420 20.44 4.72 -19.72
N VAL A 421 19.61 4.67 -20.77
CA VAL A 421 20.02 4.25 -22.11
C VAL A 421 21.12 5.16 -22.66
N ARG A 422 20.98 6.49 -22.56
CA ARG A 422 22.01 7.45 -22.98
C ARG A 422 23.34 7.23 -22.26
N ALA A 423 23.31 7.05 -20.94
CA ALA A 423 24.50 6.83 -20.14
C ALA A 423 25.19 5.49 -20.47
N THR A 424 24.41 4.42 -20.64
CA THR A 424 24.94 3.10 -21.04
C THR A 424 25.50 3.11 -22.46
N THR A 425 24.87 3.82 -23.41
CA THR A 425 25.44 3.99 -24.77
C THR A 425 26.77 4.73 -24.73
N ARG A 426 26.90 5.77 -23.89
CA ARG A 426 28.15 6.54 -23.76
C ARG A 426 29.29 5.70 -23.19
N ILE A 427 29.02 4.86 -22.19
CA ILE A 427 29.99 3.88 -21.67
C ILE A 427 30.42 2.90 -22.77
N LYS A 428 29.49 2.41 -23.59
CA LYS A 428 29.82 1.51 -24.71
C LYS A 428 30.75 2.19 -25.72
N THR A 429 30.49 3.44 -26.10
CA THR A 429 31.34 4.20 -27.02
C THR A 429 32.75 4.42 -26.46
N ILE A 430 32.87 4.90 -25.22
CA ILE A 430 34.19 5.13 -24.57
C ILE A 430 34.94 3.81 -24.38
N SER A 431 34.23 2.71 -24.09
CA SER A 431 34.81 1.38 -24.01
C SER A 431 35.35 0.88 -25.36
N GLN A 432 34.64 1.15 -26.47
CA GLN A 432 35.11 0.84 -27.82
C GLN A 432 36.35 1.68 -28.20
N GLU A 433 36.33 2.98 -27.91
CA GLU A 433 37.50 3.86 -28.11
C GLU A 433 38.73 3.40 -27.32
N LYS A 434 38.52 2.96 -26.07
CA LYS A 434 39.58 2.37 -25.25
C LYS A 434 40.14 1.09 -25.89
N LYS A 435 39.27 0.20 -26.39
CA LYS A 435 39.71 -1.04 -27.07
C LYS A 435 40.51 -0.75 -28.35
N GLN A 436 40.09 0.23 -29.15
CA GLN A 436 40.84 0.65 -30.34
C GLN A 436 42.23 1.16 -29.96
N ARG A 437 42.35 1.99 -28.93
CA ARG A 437 43.65 2.47 -28.43
C ARG A 437 44.51 1.37 -27.80
N ASP A 438 43.90 0.40 -27.12
CA ASP A 438 44.61 -0.79 -26.61
C ASP A 438 45.20 -1.65 -27.75
N LEU A 439 44.57 -1.68 -28.93
CA LEU A 439 45.14 -2.34 -30.12
C LEU A 439 46.32 -1.54 -30.67
N VAL A 440 46.18 -0.23 -30.80
CA VAL A 440 47.28 0.66 -31.24
C VAL A 440 48.49 0.55 -30.31
N LEU A 441 48.27 0.49 -28.98
CA LEU A 441 49.34 0.23 -28.00
C LEU A 441 50.05 -1.10 -28.22
N LYS A 442 49.31 -2.17 -28.56
CA LYS A 442 49.93 -3.47 -28.88
C LYS A 442 50.77 -3.39 -30.13
N ASP A 443 50.32 -2.67 -31.15
CA ASP A 443 51.07 -2.51 -32.40
C ASP A 443 52.35 -1.68 -32.18
N HIS A 444 52.28 -0.58 -31.41
CA HIS A 444 53.48 0.18 -31.05
C HIS A 444 54.45 -0.65 -30.21
N ARG A 445 53.97 -1.45 -29.25
CA ARG A 445 54.84 -2.36 -28.47
C ARG A 445 55.56 -3.37 -29.35
N LYS A 446 54.84 -4.02 -30.26
CA LYS A 446 55.44 -4.96 -31.22
C LYS A 446 56.50 -4.28 -32.08
N ARG A 447 56.22 -3.08 -32.58
CA ARG A 447 57.21 -2.30 -33.34
C ARG A 447 58.42 -1.90 -32.50
N CYS A 448 58.25 -1.56 -31.21
CA CYS A 448 59.36 -1.30 -30.30
C CYS A 448 60.19 -2.56 -30.03
N GLU A 449 59.55 -3.73 -29.88
CA GLU A 449 60.21 -5.02 -29.75
C GLU A 449 60.99 -5.38 -31.03
N GLU A 450 60.39 -5.20 -32.21
CA GLU A 450 61.03 -5.40 -33.51
C GLU A 450 62.25 -4.47 -33.69
N LEU A 451 62.12 -3.18 -33.36
CA LEU A 451 63.24 -2.23 -33.39
C LEU A 451 64.32 -2.58 -32.36
N ALA A 452 63.94 -3.09 -31.18
CA ALA A 452 64.90 -3.56 -30.18
C ALA A 452 65.63 -4.82 -30.65
N THR A 453 64.96 -5.76 -31.32
CA THR A 453 65.62 -6.92 -31.93
C THR A 453 66.54 -6.51 -33.07
N GLN A 454 66.13 -5.57 -33.92
CA GLN A 454 66.99 -5.02 -34.98
C GLN A 454 68.21 -4.30 -34.40
N GLN A 455 68.04 -3.54 -33.32
CA GLN A 455 69.15 -2.90 -32.60
C GLN A 455 70.12 -3.93 -32.01
N ASP A 456 69.61 -5.01 -31.42
CA ASP A 456 70.42 -6.10 -30.87
C ASP A 456 71.16 -6.89 -31.98
N GLU A 457 70.51 -7.10 -33.14
CA GLU A 457 71.13 -7.66 -34.33
C GLU A 457 72.25 -6.76 -34.87
N PHE A 458 72.03 -5.45 -34.95
CA PHE A 458 73.07 -4.49 -35.34
C PHE A 458 74.21 -4.43 -34.31
N ALA A 459 73.92 -4.53 -33.01
CA ALA A 459 74.94 -4.59 -31.95
C ALA A 459 75.78 -5.86 -32.05
N LYS A 460 75.15 -7.03 -32.27
CA LYS A 460 75.86 -8.30 -32.53
C LYS A 460 76.71 -8.22 -33.79
N LEU A 461 76.20 -7.65 -34.87
CA LEU A 461 76.97 -7.47 -36.11
C LEU A 461 78.17 -6.53 -35.90
N TYR A 462 77.97 -5.44 -35.16
CA TYR A 462 79.03 -4.53 -34.76
C TYR A 462 80.09 -5.25 -33.92
N ASP A 463 79.69 -6.07 -32.96
CA ASP A 463 80.61 -6.86 -32.13
C ASP A 463 81.37 -7.93 -32.93
N VAL A 464 80.73 -8.61 -33.88
CA VAL A 464 81.40 -9.56 -34.78
C VAL A 464 82.45 -8.85 -35.62
N ILE A 465 82.10 -7.75 -36.30
CA ILE A 465 83.03 -7.00 -37.13
C ILE A 465 84.16 -6.37 -36.28
N LYS A 466 83.85 -5.92 -35.06
CA LYS A 466 84.84 -5.43 -34.09
C LYS A 466 85.77 -6.55 -33.63
N ASN A 467 85.24 -7.74 -33.37
CA ASN A 467 86.03 -8.91 -32.98
C ASN A 467 86.90 -9.42 -34.13
N GLU A 468 86.40 -9.39 -35.37
CA GLU A 468 87.19 -9.68 -36.56
C GLU A 468 88.28 -8.63 -36.78
N LYS A 469 87.95 -7.35 -36.68
CA LYS A 469 88.95 -6.26 -36.69
C LYS A 469 90.01 -6.49 -35.63
N ASN A 470 89.62 -6.79 -34.39
CA ASN A 470 90.54 -7.05 -33.28
C ASN A 470 91.37 -8.32 -33.54
N LYS A 471 90.79 -9.37 -34.12
CA LYS A 471 91.50 -10.57 -34.56
C LYS A 471 92.55 -10.21 -35.60
N TYR A 472 92.25 -9.37 -36.59
CA TYR A 472 93.23 -8.89 -37.56
C TYR A 472 94.28 -7.98 -36.92
N VAL A 473 93.92 -7.14 -35.94
CA VAL A 473 94.91 -6.37 -35.18
C VAL A 473 95.86 -7.30 -34.41
N HIS A 474 95.34 -8.36 -33.77
CA HIS A 474 96.15 -9.36 -33.07
C HIS A 474 96.96 -10.23 -34.03
N LEU A 475 96.44 -10.58 -35.20
CA LEU A 475 97.16 -11.31 -36.25
C LEU A 475 98.25 -10.42 -36.86
N ILE A 476 97.99 -9.13 -37.05
CA ILE A 476 98.99 -8.15 -37.47
C ILE A 476 100.07 -8.05 -36.40
N GLN A 477 99.71 -7.80 -35.13
CA GLN A 477 100.67 -7.71 -34.04
C GLN A 477 101.48 -8.99 -33.86
N GLY A 478 100.83 -10.15 -33.94
CA GLY A 478 101.47 -11.45 -33.85
C GLY A 478 102.33 -11.76 -35.07
N SER A 479 101.94 -11.33 -36.27
CA SER A 479 102.73 -11.52 -37.49
C SER A 479 103.86 -10.51 -37.61
N THR A 480 103.72 -9.29 -37.12
CA THR A 480 104.82 -8.31 -37.02
C THR A 480 105.81 -8.73 -35.97
N GLN A 481 105.34 -9.22 -34.82
CA GLN A 481 106.20 -9.82 -33.80
C GLN A 481 106.89 -11.09 -34.33
N LYS A 482 106.17 -11.98 -35.02
CA LYS A 482 106.79 -13.14 -35.67
C LYS A 482 107.78 -12.74 -36.76
N ALA A 483 107.52 -11.68 -37.52
CA ALA A 483 108.44 -11.16 -38.51
C ALA A 483 109.68 -10.58 -37.84
N SER A 484 109.55 -9.81 -36.75
CA SER A 484 110.71 -9.32 -35.99
C SER A 484 111.48 -10.46 -35.33
N GLU A 485 110.77 -11.42 -34.72
CA GLU A 485 111.37 -12.63 -34.15
C GLU A 485 112.03 -13.49 -35.23
N LEU A 486 111.49 -13.57 -36.45
CA LEU A 486 112.13 -14.25 -37.57
C LEU A 486 113.34 -13.48 -38.07
N ARG A 487 113.31 -12.14 -38.10
CA ARG A 487 114.51 -11.33 -38.43
C ARG A 487 115.59 -11.49 -37.37
N ASP A 488 115.22 -11.51 -36.10
CA ASP A 488 116.14 -11.78 -34.99
C ASP A 488 116.61 -13.24 -35.01
N LYS A 489 115.74 -14.21 -35.34
CA LYS A 489 116.12 -15.61 -35.55
C LYS A 489 116.97 -15.79 -36.78
N LEU A 490 116.78 -15.04 -37.86
CA LEU A 490 117.65 -15.06 -39.04
C LEU A 490 119.04 -14.55 -38.66
N ARG A 491 119.09 -13.48 -37.88
CA ARG A 491 120.35 -12.98 -37.31
C ARG A 491 120.99 -13.99 -36.35
N ILE A 492 120.21 -14.64 -35.49
CA ILE A 492 120.71 -15.68 -34.57
C ILE A 492 121.13 -16.92 -35.34
N LEU A 493 120.37 -17.41 -36.32
CA LEU A 493 120.69 -18.56 -37.16
C LEU A 493 121.90 -18.29 -38.04
N SER A 494 122.08 -17.05 -38.52
CA SER A 494 123.31 -16.63 -39.18
C SER A 494 124.49 -16.79 -38.23
N ASN A 495 124.36 -16.28 -37.00
CA ASN A 495 125.39 -16.43 -35.96
C ASN A 495 125.50 -17.88 -35.44
N GLU A 496 124.45 -18.69 -35.52
CA GLU A 496 124.39 -20.08 -35.04
C GLU A 496 124.97 -21.01 -36.09
N VAL A 497 124.82 -20.73 -37.38
CA VAL A 497 125.61 -21.36 -38.44
C VAL A 497 127.09 -21.10 -38.19
N GLU A 498 127.47 -19.88 -37.81
CA GLU A 498 128.86 -19.55 -37.41
C GLU A 498 129.30 -20.26 -36.11
N ILE A 499 128.46 -20.30 -35.07
CA ILE A 499 128.73 -20.98 -33.80
C ILE A 499 128.69 -22.50 -33.94
N LEU A 500 127.87 -23.09 -34.81
CA LEU A 500 127.82 -24.52 -35.11
C LEU A 500 128.93 -24.94 -36.05
N GLN A 501 129.50 -24.04 -36.86
CA GLN A 501 130.77 -24.31 -37.51
C GLN A 501 131.88 -24.50 -36.46
N ALA A 502 131.81 -23.76 -35.35
CA ALA A 502 132.72 -23.93 -34.21
C ALA A 502 132.32 -25.12 -33.31
N SER A 503 131.04 -25.30 -32.99
CA SER A 503 130.49 -26.35 -32.13
C SER A 503 130.44 -27.70 -32.83
N ALA A 504 130.38 -27.80 -34.17
CA ALA A 504 130.66 -29.05 -34.89
C ALA A 504 132.01 -29.61 -34.50
N LYS A 505 133.02 -28.75 -34.34
CA LYS A 505 134.34 -29.18 -33.89
C LYS A 505 134.36 -29.64 -32.41
N GLU A 506 133.30 -29.41 -31.63
CA GLU A 506 133.24 -29.62 -30.16
C GLU A 506 132.15 -30.62 -29.71
N LYS A 507 130.94 -30.54 -30.27
CA LYS A 507 129.88 -31.57 -30.28
C LYS A 507 130.20 -32.78 -31.16
N MET A 508 131.45 -32.95 -31.57
CA MET A 508 131.99 -34.27 -31.89
C MET A 508 132.38 -35.07 -30.65
N LYS A 509 132.48 -34.39 -29.50
CA LYS A 509 132.98 -34.92 -28.25
C LYS A 509 131.88 -35.14 -27.19
N SER A 510 130.58 -34.94 -27.46
CA SER A 510 129.51 -34.86 -26.43
C SER A 510 128.17 -35.58 -26.70
N LEU A 511 127.75 -35.81 -27.95
CA LEU A 511 126.56 -36.62 -28.32
C LEU A 511 126.63 -38.07 -27.78
N HIS A 512 127.80 -38.62 -27.49
CA HIS A 512 128.09 -39.88 -26.83
C HIS A 512 127.46 -39.97 -25.43
N LYS A 513 127.16 -38.82 -24.81
CA LYS A 513 126.60 -38.75 -23.45
C LYS A 513 125.06 -38.61 -23.41
N SER A 514 124.39 -38.20 -24.50
CA SER A 514 122.97 -37.79 -24.51
C SER A 514 121.96 -38.89 -24.88
N GLU A 515 122.38 -39.97 -25.53
CA GLU A 515 121.47 -41.03 -26.00
C GLU A 515 120.84 -41.84 -24.85
N LEU A 516 121.50 -41.90 -23.69
CA LEU A 516 121.06 -42.63 -22.50
C LEU A 516 119.79 -42.07 -21.83
N GLN A 517 119.53 -40.76 -21.93
CA GLN A 517 118.43 -40.09 -21.20
C GLN A 517 117.07 -40.17 -21.91
N LYS A 518 117.05 -40.35 -23.23
CA LYS A 518 115.84 -40.28 -24.07
C LYS A 518 114.92 -41.50 -23.94
N ALA A 519 115.41 -42.62 -23.41
CA ALA A 519 114.65 -43.84 -23.18
C ALA A 519 113.67 -43.75 -21.98
N HIS A 520 114.03 -42.98 -20.95
CA HIS A 520 113.24 -42.86 -19.71
C HIS A 520 111.90 -42.14 -19.93
N ALA A 521 111.89 -41.05 -20.71
CA ALA A 521 110.71 -40.21 -20.90
C ALA A 521 109.56 -40.87 -21.69
N LYS A 522 109.84 -41.91 -22.48
CA LYS A 522 108.80 -42.63 -23.24
C LYS A 522 107.87 -43.45 -22.33
N ALA A 523 108.39 -43.98 -21.22
CA ALA A 523 107.61 -44.81 -20.29
C ALA A 523 106.55 -44.01 -19.50
N GLU A 524 106.77 -42.71 -19.26
CA GLU A 524 105.82 -41.86 -18.51
C GLU A 524 104.57 -41.51 -19.33
N LEU A 525 104.70 -41.43 -20.65
CA LEU A 525 103.61 -41.02 -21.55
C LEU A 525 102.52 -42.10 -21.66
N GLU A 526 102.90 -43.37 -21.59
CA GLU A 526 101.97 -44.52 -21.59
C GLU A 526 101.12 -44.59 -20.33
N ASN A 527 101.66 -44.18 -19.16
CA ASN A 527 100.91 -44.17 -17.90
C ASN A 527 99.77 -43.14 -17.90
N LEU A 528 100.01 -41.95 -18.45
CA LEU A 528 99.01 -40.87 -18.49
C LEU A 528 97.81 -41.20 -19.41
N GLN A 529 98.02 -41.99 -20.46
CA GLN A 529 96.93 -42.42 -21.34
C GLN A 529 95.95 -43.38 -20.63
N ASN A 530 96.44 -44.22 -19.71
CA ASN A 530 95.60 -45.15 -18.96
C ASN A 530 94.73 -44.45 -17.89
N GLU A 531 95.18 -43.35 -17.30
CA GLU A 531 94.38 -42.58 -16.34
C GLU A 531 93.19 -41.88 -17.01
N LYS A 532 93.38 -41.39 -18.24
CA LYS A 532 92.32 -40.75 -19.03
C LYS A 532 91.15 -41.69 -19.30
N SER A 533 91.43 -42.95 -19.65
CA SER A 533 90.38 -43.93 -19.95
C SER A 533 89.49 -44.22 -18.73
N LYS A 534 90.08 -44.34 -17.53
CA LYS A 534 89.33 -44.57 -16.28
C LYS A 534 88.36 -43.46 -15.93
N ALA A 535 88.69 -42.21 -16.26
CA ALA A 535 87.82 -41.06 -15.96
C ALA A 535 86.54 -41.05 -16.82
N ILE A 536 86.61 -41.56 -18.06
CA ILE A 536 85.47 -41.63 -18.98
C ILE A 536 84.42 -42.64 -18.49
N ASP A 537 84.86 -43.79 -17.97
CA ASP A 537 83.95 -44.82 -17.46
C ASP A 537 83.13 -44.34 -16.24
N ILE A 538 83.75 -43.54 -15.36
CA ILE A 538 83.06 -42.95 -14.20
C ILE A 538 81.96 -41.97 -14.63
N GLN A 539 82.22 -41.17 -15.67
CA GLN A 539 81.26 -40.19 -16.18
C GLN A 539 80.00 -40.88 -16.72
N ASN A 540 80.15 -41.93 -17.52
CA ASN A 540 79.03 -42.69 -18.07
C ASN A 540 78.16 -43.31 -16.95
N GLY A 541 78.79 -43.82 -15.88
CA GLY A 541 78.06 -44.35 -14.73
C GLY A 541 77.21 -43.30 -13.99
N ILE A 542 77.63 -42.04 -13.95
CA ILE A 542 76.84 -40.95 -13.35
C ILE A 542 75.61 -40.64 -14.22
N ASP A 543 75.77 -40.60 -15.54
CA ASP A 543 74.70 -40.26 -16.48
C ASP A 543 73.55 -41.29 -16.45
N ASP A 544 73.87 -42.58 -16.31
CA ASP A 544 72.89 -43.65 -16.14
C ASP A 544 72.06 -43.47 -14.84
N THR A 545 72.70 -43.08 -13.74
CA THR A 545 71.97 -42.83 -12.47
C THR A 545 71.08 -41.59 -12.55
N LEU A 546 71.48 -40.55 -13.29
CA LEU A 546 70.67 -39.36 -13.52
C LEU A 546 69.43 -39.68 -14.37
N ALA A 547 69.57 -40.51 -15.39
CA ALA A 547 68.44 -40.96 -16.20
C ALA A 547 67.41 -41.74 -15.37
N SER A 548 67.87 -42.66 -14.52
CA SER A 548 67.01 -43.42 -13.60
C SER A 548 66.24 -42.50 -12.64
N ARG A 549 66.92 -41.53 -12.02
CA ARG A 549 66.27 -40.56 -11.11
C ARG A 549 65.25 -39.66 -11.79
N LYS A 550 65.44 -39.30 -13.07
CA LYS A 550 64.45 -38.53 -13.84
C LYS A 550 63.15 -39.32 -14.02
N LEU A 551 63.23 -40.62 -14.32
CA LEU A 551 62.04 -41.47 -14.45
C LEU A 551 61.27 -41.59 -13.14
N ASP A 552 61.97 -41.67 -12.00
CA ASP A 552 61.33 -41.69 -10.68
C ASP A 552 60.64 -40.36 -10.35
N ILE A 553 61.25 -39.22 -10.71
CA ILE A 553 60.64 -37.89 -10.56
C ILE A 553 59.34 -37.80 -11.39
N ASP A 554 59.36 -38.26 -12.64
CA ASP A 554 58.16 -38.24 -13.50
C ASP A 554 57.05 -39.15 -12.94
N ARG A 555 57.42 -40.32 -12.39
CA ARG A 555 56.46 -41.22 -11.73
C ARG A 555 55.83 -40.56 -10.50
N LEU A 556 56.64 -39.94 -9.64
CA LEU A 556 56.15 -39.26 -8.43
C LEU A 556 55.29 -38.03 -8.77
N ASN A 557 55.66 -37.26 -9.79
CA ASN A 557 54.85 -36.14 -10.27
C ASN A 557 53.48 -36.60 -10.77
N ASN A 558 53.43 -37.69 -11.54
CA ASN A 558 52.16 -38.26 -12.00
C ASN A 558 51.29 -38.78 -10.84
N MET A 559 51.90 -39.34 -9.80
CA MET A 559 51.18 -39.70 -8.56
C MET A 559 50.66 -38.45 -7.82
N GLY A 560 51.46 -37.39 -7.78
CA GLY A 560 51.06 -36.09 -7.22
C GLY A 560 49.84 -35.50 -7.93
N VAL A 561 49.87 -35.47 -9.26
CA VAL A 561 48.75 -34.97 -10.08
C VAL A 561 47.46 -35.77 -9.83
N LYS A 562 47.54 -37.11 -9.79
CA LYS A 562 46.36 -37.96 -9.48
C LYS A 562 45.79 -37.69 -8.08
N SER A 563 46.65 -37.55 -7.07
CA SER A 563 46.23 -37.22 -5.71
C SER A 563 45.55 -35.84 -5.61
N GLU A 564 46.02 -34.85 -6.38
CA GLU A 564 45.37 -33.55 -6.49
C GLU A 564 44.00 -33.63 -7.19
N GLU A 565 43.89 -34.41 -8.26
CA GLU A 565 42.63 -34.65 -8.96
C GLU A 565 41.60 -35.32 -8.04
N ASP A 566 42.01 -36.34 -7.30
CA ASP A 566 41.18 -37.02 -6.31
C ASP A 566 40.71 -36.03 -5.22
N SER A 567 41.63 -35.22 -4.69
CA SER A 567 41.33 -34.20 -3.68
C SER A 567 40.35 -33.14 -4.20
N ARG A 568 40.52 -32.68 -5.45
CA ARG A 568 39.57 -31.75 -6.10
C ARG A 568 38.21 -32.40 -6.31
N SER A 569 38.17 -33.66 -6.73
CA SER A 569 36.92 -34.39 -6.90
C SER A 569 36.15 -34.53 -5.58
N LEU A 570 36.86 -34.77 -4.47
CA LEU A 570 36.29 -34.85 -3.13
C LEU A 570 35.74 -33.49 -2.67
N LEU A 571 36.47 -32.39 -2.92
CA LEU A 571 35.99 -31.04 -2.58
C LEU A 571 34.69 -30.70 -3.33
N ILE A 572 34.60 -31.05 -4.62
CA ILE A 572 33.37 -30.86 -5.41
C ILE A 572 32.22 -31.70 -4.83
N GLN A 573 32.48 -32.93 -4.38
CA GLN A 573 31.45 -33.76 -3.74
C GLN A 573 30.98 -33.18 -2.39
N ILE A 574 31.91 -32.66 -1.59
CA ILE A 574 31.58 -31.99 -0.32
C ILE A 574 30.75 -30.75 -0.57
N GLU A 575 31.12 -29.93 -1.57
CA GLU A 575 30.36 -28.74 -1.94
C GLU A 575 28.93 -29.09 -2.38
N LYS A 576 28.77 -30.11 -3.24
CA LYS A 576 27.45 -30.64 -3.62
C LYS A 576 26.64 -31.12 -2.41
N ALA A 577 27.28 -31.83 -1.47
CA ALA A 577 26.62 -32.29 -0.26
C ALA A 577 26.20 -31.13 0.66
N ILE A 578 27.02 -30.08 0.78
CA ILE A 578 26.69 -28.86 1.52
C ILE A 578 25.52 -28.13 0.85
N LEU A 579 25.52 -28.00 -0.48
CA LEU A 579 24.42 -27.41 -1.23
C LEU A 579 23.12 -28.17 -1.00
N HIS A 580 23.11 -29.50 -1.16
CA HIS A 580 21.92 -30.31 -0.88
C HIS A 580 21.45 -30.25 0.57
N ARG A 581 22.38 -30.19 1.53
CA ARG A 581 22.05 -29.98 2.95
C ARG A 581 21.40 -28.62 3.16
N ASN A 582 21.95 -27.57 2.56
CA ASN A 582 21.44 -26.21 2.68
C ASN A 582 20.07 -26.06 2.00
N GLU A 583 19.89 -26.59 0.79
CA GLU A 583 18.60 -26.67 0.09
C GLU A 583 17.55 -27.38 0.97
N ARG A 584 17.90 -28.54 1.53
CA ARG A 584 17.01 -29.26 2.44
C ARG A 584 16.72 -28.48 3.72
N GLY A 585 17.71 -27.75 4.25
CA GLY A 585 17.56 -26.83 5.37
C GLY A 585 16.56 -25.72 5.07
N VAL A 586 16.65 -25.08 3.90
CA VAL A 586 15.70 -24.05 3.46
C VAL A 586 14.29 -24.64 3.36
N THR A 587 14.11 -25.79 2.70
CA THR A 587 12.77 -26.43 2.61
C THR A 587 12.20 -26.86 3.97
N LEU A 588 13.06 -27.12 4.95
CA LEU A 588 12.62 -27.43 6.30
C LEU A 588 12.13 -26.17 7.01
N VAL A 589 12.85 -25.06 6.88
CA VAL A 589 12.45 -23.75 7.41
C VAL A 589 11.13 -23.30 6.77
N GLU A 590 10.98 -23.42 5.45
CA GLU A 590 9.72 -23.09 4.76
C GLU A 590 8.55 -23.92 5.31
N ARG A 591 8.75 -25.22 5.55
CA ARG A 591 7.72 -26.07 6.19
C ARG A 591 7.45 -25.70 7.64
N GLU A 592 8.47 -25.32 8.41
CA GLU A 592 8.30 -24.84 9.78
C GLU A 592 7.53 -23.51 9.81
N GLU A 593 7.79 -22.60 8.87
CA GLU A 593 7.03 -21.37 8.67
C GLU A 593 5.57 -21.64 8.27
N GLU A 594 5.32 -22.58 7.35
CA GLU A 594 3.97 -23.04 7.01
C GLU A 594 3.22 -23.57 8.25
N VAL A 595 3.90 -24.37 9.08
CA VAL A 595 3.34 -24.88 10.34
C VAL A 595 3.04 -23.74 11.32
N CYS A 596 3.92 -22.76 11.47
CA CYS A 596 3.67 -21.56 12.29
C CYS A 596 2.45 -20.78 11.80
N ILE A 597 2.34 -20.54 10.48
CA ILE A 597 1.18 -19.89 9.86
C ILE A 597 -0.10 -20.70 10.14
N PHE A 598 -0.04 -22.03 10.05
CA PHE A 598 -1.18 -22.87 10.39
C PHE A 598 -1.58 -22.77 11.86
N TYR A 599 -0.61 -22.73 12.79
CA TYR A 599 -0.90 -22.52 14.21
C TYR A 599 -1.55 -21.16 14.47
N GLU A 600 -1.04 -20.07 13.88
CA GLU A 600 -1.65 -18.75 14.01
C GLU A 600 -3.07 -18.72 13.43
N ARG A 601 -3.26 -19.30 12.24
CA ARG A 601 -4.58 -19.42 11.61
C ARG A 601 -5.54 -20.25 12.46
N LEU A 602 -5.08 -21.36 13.02
CA LEU A 602 -5.87 -22.19 13.94
C LEU A 602 -6.27 -21.38 15.17
N ASN A 603 -5.33 -20.64 15.75
CA ASN A 603 -5.57 -19.83 16.95
C ASN A 603 -6.60 -18.70 16.69
N VAL A 604 -6.50 -18.04 15.53
CA VAL A 604 -7.51 -17.06 15.09
C VAL A 604 -8.87 -17.72 14.88
N GLN A 605 -8.91 -18.91 14.27
CA GLN A 605 -10.15 -19.65 14.08
C GLN A 605 -10.76 -20.11 15.42
N GLU A 606 -9.96 -20.57 16.38
CA GLU A 606 -10.41 -20.90 17.72
C GLU A 606 -10.98 -19.68 18.44
N GLN A 607 -10.33 -18.51 18.37
CA GLN A 607 -10.87 -17.26 18.92
C GLN A 607 -12.19 -16.85 18.25
N LEU A 608 -12.31 -17.03 16.93
CA LEU A 608 -13.55 -16.76 16.20
C LEU A 608 -14.66 -17.72 16.62
N ILE A 609 -14.35 -19.00 16.82
CA ILE A 609 -15.30 -20.01 17.32
C ILE A 609 -15.74 -19.63 18.73
N GLN A 610 -14.82 -19.32 19.65
CA GLN A 610 -15.15 -18.90 21.02
C GLN A 610 -16.04 -17.64 21.02
N ASN A 611 -15.71 -16.63 20.22
CA ASN A 611 -16.53 -15.44 20.06
C ASN A 611 -17.91 -15.76 19.45
N GLY A 612 -17.96 -16.71 18.53
CA GLY A 612 -19.20 -17.24 17.97
C GLY A 612 -20.06 -17.96 19.01
N GLU A 613 -19.46 -18.83 19.82
CA GLU A 613 -20.11 -19.55 20.93
C GLU A 613 -20.64 -18.59 21.98
N LEU A 614 -19.88 -17.54 22.35
CA LEU A 614 -20.35 -16.48 23.24
C LEU A 614 -21.56 -15.75 22.68
N LYS A 615 -21.55 -15.37 21.39
CA LYS A 615 -22.71 -14.74 20.74
C LYS A 615 -23.92 -15.67 20.66
N ILE A 616 -23.70 -16.95 20.37
CA ILE A 616 -24.77 -17.96 20.39
C ILE A 616 -25.35 -18.06 21.80
N HIS A 617 -24.50 -18.07 22.83
CA HIS A 617 -24.92 -18.09 24.22
C HIS A 617 -25.75 -16.85 24.58
N GLU A 618 -25.30 -15.65 24.20
CA GLU A 618 -26.06 -14.40 24.37
C GLU A 618 -27.43 -14.49 23.66
N PHE A 619 -27.49 -15.02 22.44
CA PHE A 619 -28.75 -15.23 21.74
C PHE A 619 -29.65 -16.26 22.42
N ASP A 620 -29.10 -17.36 22.95
CA ASP A 620 -29.85 -18.35 23.72
C ASP A 620 -30.40 -17.76 25.02
N GLU A 621 -29.63 -16.92 25.72
CA GLU A 621 -30.10 -16.16 26.88
C GLU A 621 -31.20 -15.17 26.52
N ASN A 622 -31.06 -14.45 25.42
CA ASN A 622 -32.09 -13.55 24.90
C ASN A 622 -33.37 -14.31 24.53
N ILE A 623 -33.25 -15.46 23.86
CA ILE A 623 -34.38 -16.35 23.56
C ILE A 623 -35.02 -16.85 24.85
N ARG A 624 -34.23 -17.20 25.87
CA ARG A 624 -34.74 -17.61 27.19
C ARG A 624 -35.48 -16.47 27.87
N PHE A 625 -34.95 -15.26 27.84
CA PHE A 625 -35.57 -14.06 28.39
C PHE A 625 -36.89 -13.75 27.68
N LEU A 626 -36.90 -13.74 26.34
CA LEU A 626 -38.11 -13.52 25.54
C LEU A 626 -39.16 -14.60 25.78
N LYS A 627 -38.76 -15.87 25.93
CA LYS A 627 -39.67 -16.95 26.33
C LYS A 627 -40.26 -16.72 27.73
N LEU A 628 -39.49 -16.19 28.67
CA LEU A 628 -39.97 -15.83 30.01
C LEU A 628 -40.96 -14.66 29.96
N GLN A 629 -40.63 -13.61 29.19
CA GLN A 629 -41.49 -12.45 28.99
C GLN A 629 -42.80 -12.85 28.31
N MET A 630 -42.74 -13.67 27.26
CA MET A 630 -43.93 -14.22 26.61
C MET A 630 -44.80 -15.01 27.61
N LYS A 631 -44.21 -15.84 28.48
CA LYS A 631 -44.95 -16.54 29.54
C LYS A 631 -45.59 -15.57 30.54
N GLN A 632 -44.91 -14.49 30.90
CA GLN A 632 -45.43 -13.46 31.80
C GLN A 632 -46.59 -12.69 31.16
N ASP A 633 -46.47 -12.29 29.90
CA ASP A 633 -47.51 -11.59 29.15
C ASP A 633 -48.73 -12.49 28.94
N LEU A 634 -48.54 -13.78 28.62
CA LEU A 634 -49.62 -14.76 28.58
C LEU A 634 -50.33 -14.90 29.93
N ARG A 635 -49.58 -14.89 31.05
CA ARG A 635 -50.16 -14.87 32.40
C ARG A 635 -50.94 -13.59 32.67
N GLN A 636 -50.46 -12.43 32.23
CA GLN A 636 -51.19 -11.16 32.34
C GLN A 636 -52.48 -11.19 31.53
N ILE A 637 -52.44 -11.67 30.29
CA ILE A 637 -53.63 -11.83 29.44
C ILE A 637 -54.64 -12.76 30.10
N ALA A 638 -54.20 -13.87 30.71
CA ALA A 638 -55.09 -14.76 31.45
C ALA A 638 -55.75 -14.06 32.66
N LEU A 639 -54.98 -13.28 33.44
CA LEU A 639 -55.52 -12.49 34.55
C LEU A 639 -56.49 -11.40 34.10
N TRP A 640 -56.21 -10.73 32.98
CA TRP A 640 -57.11 -9.74 32.39
C TRP A 640 -58.40 -10.39 31.88
N SER A 641 -58.29 -11.56 31.27
CA SER A 641 -59.44 -12.35 30.82
C SER A 641 -60.35 -12.75 31.98
N GLU A 642 -59.80 -13.01 33.17
CA GLU A 642 -60.60 -13.30 34.38
C GLU A 642 -61.25 -12.04 34.99
N LYS A 643 -60.67 -10.85 34.78
CA LYS A 643 -61.19 -9.58 35.30
C LYS A 643 -62.30 -8.98 34.43
N ILE A 644 -62.28 -9.21 33.12
CA ILE A 644 -63.28 -8.68 32.18
C ILE A 644 -64.73 -9.02 32.60
N PRO A 645 -65.08 -10.27 32.95
CA PRO A 645 -66.44 -10.62 33.37
C PRO A 645 -66.89 -9.90 34.65
N LYS A 646 -65.97 -9.67 35.60
CA LYS A 646 -66.26 -8.92 36.83
C LYS A 646 -66.56 -7.46 36.54
N LEU A 647 -65.91 -6.89 35.52
CA LEU A 647 -66.18 -5.53 35.05
C LEU A 647 -67.57 -5.43 34.41
N GLU A 648 -67.93 -6.39 33.56
CA GLU A 648 -69.28 -6.47 32.97
C GLU A 648 -70.37 -6.64 34.03
N GLN A 649 -70.14 -7.44 35.07
CA GLN A 649 -71.05 -7.57 36.22
C GLN A 649 -71.22 -6.24 36.97
N ASN A 650 -70.11 -5.55 37.27
CA ASN A 650 -70.16 -4.23 37.92
C ASN A 650 -70.87 -3.17 37.07
N GLU A 651 -70.71 -3.21 35.75
CA GLU A 651 -71.43 -2.31 34.84
C GLU A 651 -72.94 -2.60 34.82
N GLN A 652 -73.34 -3.87 34.84
CA GLN A 652 -74.74 -4.28 34.96
C GLN A 652 -75.34 -3.82 36.29
N GLU A 653 -74.64 -4.01 37.41
CA GLU A 653 -75.05 -3.52 38.73
C GLU A 653 -75.19 -1.99 38.76
N LEU A 654 -74.26 -1.26 38.12
CA LEU A 654 -74.33 0.19 38.00
C LEU A 654 -75.57 0.63 37.21
N VAL A 655 -75.89 -0.07 36.11
CA VAL A 655 -77.10 0.21 35.32
C VAL A 655 -78.35 -0.06 36.15
N GLU A 656 -78.40 -1.18 36.89
CA GLU A 656 -79.51 -1.46 37.79
C GLU A 656 -79.69 -0.40 38.88
N LEU A 657 -78.59 0.04 39.50
CA LEU A 657 -78.61 1.11 40.49
C LEU A 657 -79.07 2.44 39.89
N LYS A 658 -78.64 2.77 38.67
CA LYS A 658 -79.13 3.95 37.94
C LYS A 658 -80.63 3.87 37.65
N ILE A 659 -81.15 2.70 37.26
CA ILE A 659 -82.59 2.49 37.05
C ILE A 659 -83.36 2.61 38.38
N LYS A 660 -82.85 2.04 39.47
CA LYS A 660 -83.45 2.17 40.82
C LYS A 660 -83.50 3.63 41.27
N LEU A 661 -82.41 4.38 41.06
CA LEU A 661 -82.32 5.81 41.38
C LEU A 661 -83.32 6.62 40.55
N ALA A 662 -83.44 6.36 39.25
CA ALA A 662 -84.42 7.00 38.39
C ALA A 662 -85.88 6.73 38.83
N ARG A 663 -86.20 5.50 39.26
CA ARG A 663 -87.52 5.16 39.82
C ARG A 663 -87.81 5.92 41.12
N ILE A 664 -86.81 6.04 42.00
CA ILE A 664 -86.96 6.80 43.25
C ILE A 664 -87.18 8.27 42.93
N ARG A 665 -86.38 8.88 42.04
CA ARG A 665 -86.57 10.27 41.60
C ARG A 665 -87.96 10.53 41.05
N LYS A 666 -88.46 9.65 40.17
CA LYS A 666 -89.82 9.78 39.62
C LYS A 666 -90.91 9.67 40.70
N LYS A 667 -90.68 8.86 41.75
CA LYS A 667 -91.56 8.77 42.91
C LYS A 667 -91.51 10.05 43.75
N THR A 668 -90.32 10.63 43.94
CA THR A 668 -90.14 11.93 44.61
C THR A 668 -90.83 13.04 43.82
N GLU A 669 -90.64 13.12 42.50
CA GLU A 669 -91.35 14.07 41.62
C GLU A 669 -92.87 13.92 41.74
N SER A 670 -93.40 12.69 41.76
CA SER A 670 -94.85 12.48 41.96
C SER A 670 -95.36 12.86 43.36
N LEU A 671 -94.48 12.87 44.37
CA LEU A 671 -94.82 13.33 45.72
C LEU A 671 -94.71 14.84 45.82
N GLU A 672 -93.75 15.46 45.13
CA GLU A 672 -93.60 16.91 44.99
C GLU A 672 -94.78 17.50 44.21
N GLU A 673 -95.23 16.86 43.12
CA GLU A 673 -96.40 17.28 42.34
C GLU A 673 -97.68 17.25 43.20
N LYS A 674 -97.87 16.20 44.02
CA LYS A 674 -98.96 16.12 45.01
C LYS A 674 -98.86 17.13 46.15
N LEU A 675 -97.68 17.71 46.39
CA LEU A 675 -97.44 18.71 47.43
C LEU A 675 -97.60 20.14 46.88
N CYS A 676 -97.44 20.30 45.57
CA CYS A 676 -97.51 21.57 44.86
C CYS A 676 -98.89 21.86 44.23
N ASP A 677 -99.86 20.95 44.33
CA ASP A 677 -101.26 21.20 43.95
C ASP A 677 -101.94 22.19 44.95
N PRO A 678 -102.20 23.46 44.57
CA PRO A 678 -102.74 24.48 45.47
C PRO A 678 -104.26 24.41 45.67
N GLU A 679 -104.96 23.42 45.08
CA GLU A 679 -106.42 23.31 45.19
C GLU A 679 -106.91 22.46 46.37
N ASN A 680 -106.02 21.74 47.08
CA ASN A 680 -106.41 20.82 48.16
C ASN A 680 -106.18 21.35 49.59
N PHE A 681 -105.75 22.60 49.77
CA PHE A 681 -105.55 23.23 51.09
C PHE A 681 -105.98 24.70 51.13
N PHE A 682 -107.15 25.02 50.56
CA PHE A 682 -107.86 26.26 50.85
C PHE A 682 -108.74 26.06 52.09
N ASP A 683 -108.16 26.20 53.28
CA ASP A 683 -108.96 26.77 54.40
C ASP A 683 -108.19 27.36 55.58
N GLU A 684 -106.84 27.31 55.69
CA GLU A 684 -106.24 27.83 56.94
C GLU A 684 -104.80 28.36 56.91
N ARG A 685 -104.19 28.69 55.75
CA ARG A 685 -102.81 29.24 55.78
C ARG A 685 -102.34 30.05 54.57
N ALA A 686 -103.03 31.13 54.20
CA ALA A 686 -102.48 32.15 53.31
C ALA A 686 -102.66 33.57 53.88
N ARG A 687 -101.55 34.32 53.99
CA ARG A 687 -101.47 35.71 54.47
C ARG A 687 -100.72 36.53 53.43
N GLU A 688 -101.40 37.46 52.77
CA GLU A 688 -100.80 38.40 51.82
C GLU A 688 -100.06 39.53 52.57
N LEU A 689 -98.81 39.80 52.19
CA LEU A 689 -97.98 40.88 52.74
C LEU A 689 -97.72 41.94 51.63
N PRO A 690 -97.81 43.25 51.91
CA PRO A 690 -97.62 44.30 50.91
C PRO A 690 -96.14 44.71 50.77
N GLY A 691 -95.68 44.90 49.52
CA GLY A 691 -94.41 45.51 49.13
C GLY A 691 -94.32 45.63 47.60
N GLU A 692 -93.93 46.80 47.08
CA GLU A 692 -93.71 47.03 45.64
C GLU A 692 -92.26 46.72 45.26
N ASP A 693 -92.05 45.95 44.18
CA ASP A 693 -90.74 45.64 43.62
C ASP A 693 -90.20 46.79 42.76
N LEU A 694 -88.89 47.10 42.87
CA LEU A 694 -88.24 48.15 42.08
C LEU A 694 -88.21 47.83 40.57
N ALA A 695 -88.44 48.84 39.75
CA ALA A 695 -88.52 48.73 38.29
C ALA A 695 -87.17 48.37 37.63
N PRO A 696 -87.16 47.61 36.52
CA PRO A 696 -85.96 47.10 35.86
C PRO A 696 -84.98 48.17 35.37
N ASP A 697 -85.40 49.42 35.21
CA ASP A 697 -84.53 50.50 34.75
C ASP A 697 -83.58 51.02 35.85
N ASP A 698 -84.00 50.98 37.12
CA ASP A 698 -83.12 51.28 38.26
C ASP A 698 -82.06 50.18 38.46
N LEU A 699 -82.38 48.94 38.06
CA LEU A 699 -81.43 47.83 38.07
C LEU A 699 -80.37 47.96 36.97
N LYS A 700 -80.76 48.44 35.78
CA LYS A 700 -79.85 48.70 34.66
C LYS A 700 -78.87 49.84 34.97
N ALA A 701 -79.34 50.92 35.60
CA ALA A 701 -78.45 52.02 36.01
C ALA A 701 -77.36 51.57 37.01
N LYS A 702 -77.71 50.67 37.93
CA LYS A 702 -76.72 50.03 38.82
C LYS A 702 -75.76 49.10 38.07
N LEU A 703 -76.23 48.42 37.04
CA LEU A 703 -75.44 47.49 36.25
C LEU A 703 -74.41 48.24 35.37
N GLU A 704 -74.81 49.35 34.74
CA GLU A 704 -73.89 50.23 34.00
C GLU A 704 -72.80 50.82 34.90
N HIS A 705 -73.14 51.22 36.13
CA HIS A 705 -72.15 51.71 37.08
C HIS A 705 -71.12 50.63 37.46
N ILE A 706 -71.56 49.37 37.60
CA ILE A 706 -70.67 48.24 37.88
C ILE A 706 -69.80 47.90 36.66
N GLN A 707 -70.34 47.96 35.44
CA GLN A 707 -69.60 47.71 34.21
C GLN A 707 -68.48 48.73 33.97
N ASN A 708 -68.75 50.03 34.17
CA ASN A 708 -67.73 51.08 34.07
C ASN A 708 -66.61 50.90 35.11
N ARG A 709 -66.95 50.41 36.31
CA ARG A 709 -65.94 50.10 37.34
C ARG A 709 -65.08 48.88 36.96
N LEU A 710 -65.64 47.92 36.22
CA LEU A 710 -64.95 46.73 35.75
C LEU A 710 -63.96 47.07 34.63
N ALA A 711 -64.38 47.91 33.66
CA ALA A 711 -63.51 48.41 32.60
C ALA A 711 -62.27 49.15 33.14
N ASN A 712 -62.43 50.00 34.16
CA ASN A 712 -61.30 50.68 34.81
C ASN A 712 -60.33 49.71 35.50
N ILE A 713 -60.81 48.57 36.02
CA ILE A 713 -59.96 47.56 36.64
C ILE A 713 -59.19 46.76 35.57
N GLU A 714 -59.79 46.55 34.41
CA GLU A 714 -59.16 45.88 33.26
C GLU A 714 -58.03 46.72 32.65
N GLU A 715 -58.19 48.04 32.53
CA GLU A 715 -57.09 48.95 32.10
C GLU A 715 -55.89 48.87 33.04
N VAL A 716 -56.12 48.89 34.36
CA VAL A 716 -55.05 48.76 35.37
C VAL A 716 -54.39 47.38 35.34
N ALA A 717 -55.13 46.32 34.95
CA ALA A 717 -54.56 44.99 34.80
C ALA A 717 -53.63 44.91 33.57
N LEU A 718 -54.01 45.53 32.45
CA LEU A 718 -53.19 45.61 31.23
C LEU A 718 -51.88 46.38 31.46
N GLU A 719 -51.90 47.48 32.22
CA GLU A 719 -50.68 48.20 32.60
C GLU A 719 -49.70 47.33 33.40
N LYS A 720 -50.22 46.51 34.33
CA LYS A 720 -49.41 45.58 35.12
C LYS A 720 -48.86 44.43 34.29
N GLU A 721 -49.57 44.00 33.26
CA GLU A 721 -49.13 42.94 32.35
C GLU A 721 -47.99 43.41 31.43
N LEU A 722 -48.04 44.67 30.97
CA LEU A 722 -46.94 45.33 30.27
C LEU A 722 -45.68 45.45 31.13
N LEU A 723 -45.82 45.79 32.41
CA LEU A 723 -44.71 45.81 33.36
C LEU A 723 -44.13 44.42 33.59
N LEU A 724 -44.97 43.38 33.68
CA LEU A 724 -44.53 41.99 33.79
C LEU A 724 -43.68 41.59 32.58
N GLN A 725 -44.11 41.93 31.36
CA GLN A 725 -43.37 41.64 30.12
C GLN A 725 -42.00 42.35 30.07
N HIS A 726 -41.89 43.56 30.65
CA HIS A 726 -40.62 44.27 30.74
C HIS A 726 -39.67 43.59 31.75
N VAL A 727 -40.19 43.15 32.89
CA VAL A 727 -39.42 42.45 33.93
C VAL A 727 -38.96 41.06 33.47
N THR A 728 -39.78 40.33 32.71
CA THR A 728 -39.37 39.04 32.13
C THR A 728 -38.27 39.20 31.08
N ARG A 729 -38.31 40.23 30.22
CA ARG A 729 -37.20 40.54 29.29
C ARG A 729 -35.87 40.85 29.99
N LEU A 730 -35.93 41.50 31.15
CA LEU A 730 -34.73 41.78 31.95
C LEU A 730 -34.19 40.52 32.65
N LEU A 731 -35.07 39.59 33.04
CA LEU A 731 -34.71 38.28 33.60
C LEU A 731 -34.10 37.35 32.55
N GLU A 732 -34.63 37.32 31.33
CA GLU A 732 -34.08 36.53 30.21
C GLU A 732 -32.66 37.00 29.86
N LYS A 733 -32.42 38.31 29.82
CA LYS A 733 -31.06 38.88 29.65
C LYS A 733 -30.09 38.54 30.78
N GLN A 734 -30.58 38.30 32.01
CA GLN A 734 -29.78 37.83 33.14
C GLN A 734 -29.56 36.31 33.11
N GLN A 735 -30.47 35.53 32.52
CA GLN A 735 -30.33 34.08 32.35
C GLN A 735 -29.32 33.71 31.27
N GLU A 736 -29.27 34.42 30.14
CA GLU A 736 -28.26 34.19 29.09
C GLU A 736 -26.82 34.41 29.60
N ARG A 737 -26.61 35.35 30.52
CA ARG A 737 -25.30 35.59 31.17
C ARG A 737 -24.88 34.51 32.18
N ASN A 738 -25.80 33.69 32.68
CA ASN A 738 -25.54 32.69 33.72
C ASN A 738 -25.64 31.23 33.23
N GLY A 739 -25.85 31.01 31.93
CA GLY A 739 -26.27 29.73 31.35
C GLY A 739 -25.26 28.56 31.38
N TYR A 740 -23.98 28.79 31.66
CA TYR A 740 -22.97 27.72 31.51
C TYR A 740 -22.57 26.97 32.79
N SER A 741 -23.08 27.32 33.98
CA SER A 741 -22.58 26.72 35.24
C SER A 741 -23.59 25.95 36.11
N LYS A 742 -24.88 25.83 35.74
CA LYS A 742 -25.91 25.27 36.67
C LYS A 742 -26.90 24.25 36.09
N GLY A 743 -26.64 23.64 34.92
CA GLY A 743 -27.49 22.56 34.40
C GLY A 743 -27.67 21.37 35.37
N PRO A 744 -26.58 20.78 35.91
CA PRO A 744 -26.70 19.60 36.77
C PRO A 744 -27.29 19.89 38.17
N ALA A 745 -27.07 21.10 38.69
CA ALA A 745 -27.56 21.49 40.01
C ALA A 745 -29.06 21.85 40.01
N LEU A 746 -29.57 22.38 38.89
CA LEU A 746 -30.98 22.71 38.73
C LEU A 746 -31.83 21.44 38.53
N ASP A 747 -31.35 20.48 37.74
CA ASP A 747 -32.05 19.21 37.57
C ASP A 747 -32.16 18.43 38.88
N LEU A 748 -31.09 18.41 39.69
CA LEU A 748 -31.14 17.80 41.01
C LEU A 748 -32.11 18.54 41.95
N SER A 749 -32.17 19.88 41.88
CA SER A 749 -33.11 20.67 42.67
C SER A 749 -34.57 20.49 42.23
N LEU A 750 -34.83 20.34 40.93
CA LEU A 750 -36.16 20.04 40.38
C LEU A 750 -36.61 18.64 40.76
N GLN A 751 -35.71 17.65 40.75
CA GLN A 751 -36.00 16.30 41.22
C GLN A 751 -36.29 16.28 42.73
N ILE A 752 -35.53 17.02 43.54
CA ILE A 752 -35.78 17.16 44.98
C ILE A 752 -37.10 17.89 45.25
N ASN A 753 -37.42 18.96 44.52
CA ASN A 753 -38.70 19.68 44.66
C ASN A 753 -39.89 18.83 44.20
N ASN A 754 -39.75 18.04 43.13
CA ASN A 754 -40.79 17.10 42.71
C ASN A 754 -40.99 15.99 43.75
N ALA A 755 -39.91 15.45 44.30
CA ALA A 755 -39.98 14.49 45.39
C ALA A 755 -40.64 15.10 46.63
N GLN A 756 -40.33 16.35 47.00
CA GLN A 756 -40.97 17.06 48.11
C GLN A 756 -42.44 17.39 47.84
N SER A 757 -42.81 17.76 46.62
CA SER A 757 -44.21 18.00 46.23
C SER A 757 -45.03 16.72 46.27
N GLN A 758 -44.47 15.61 45.75
CA GLN A 758 -45.09 14.29 45.88
C GLN A 758 -45.21 13.85 47.34
N LEU A 759 -44.19 14.14 48.16
CA LEU A 759 -44.23 13.90 49.60
C LEU A 759 -45.36 14.71 50.24
N ALA A 760 -45.43 16.02 50.00
CA ALA A 760 -46.45 16.91 50.55
C ALA A 760 -47.87 16.55 50.10
N ASN A 761 -48.05 16.09 48.86
CA ASN A 761 -49.34 15.59 48.36
C ASN A 761 -49.72 14.27 49.03
N ARG A 762 -48.76 13.35 49.23
CA ARG A 762 -48.99 12.12 50.01
C ARG A 762 -49.26 12.43 51.47
N THR A 763 -48.56 13.38 52.10
CA THR A 763 -48.82 13.81 53.47
C THR A 763 -50.21 14.43 53.59
N ARG A 764 -50.65 15.25 52.63
CA ARG A 764 -52.03 15.76 52.56
C ARG A 764 -53.05 14.64 52.40
N SER A 765 -52.78 13.66 51.54
CA SER A 765 -53.64 12.49 51.36
C SER A 765 -53.72 11.64 52.64
N VAL A 766 -52.59 11.45 53.34
CA VAL A 766 -52.53 10.76 54.63
C VAL A 766 -53.27 11.57 55.70
N MET A 767 -53.10 12.89 55.77
CA MET A 767 -53.86 13.75 56.69
C MET A 767 -55.36 13.71 56.41
N ALA A 768 -55.78 13.70 55.16
CA ALA A 768 -57.18 13.51 54.77
C ALA A 768 -57.69 12.13 55.19
N ARG A 769 -56.91 11.06 54.96
CA ARG A 769 -57.25 9.69 55.39
C ARG A 769 -57.33 9.57 56.91
N VAL A 770 -56.44 10.26 57.64
CA VAL A 770 -56.42 10.32 59.11
C VAL A 770 -57.62 11.11 59.62
N ALA A 771 -58.01 12.20 58.96
CA ALA A 771 -59.22 12.94 59.27
C ALA A 771 -60.48 12.09 59.01
N GLU A 772 -60.54 11.39 57.87
CA GLU A 772 -61.60 10.42 57.57
C GLU A 772 -61.67 9.31 58.64
N LEU A 773 -60.54 8.70 58.99
CA LEU A 773 -60.46 7.69 60.06
C LEU A 773 -60.87 8.26 61.42
N SER A 774 -60.50 9.50 61.72
CA SER A 774 -60.89 10.14 62.98
C SER A 774 -62.40 10.40 63.03
N MET A 775 -63.01 10.83 61.92
CA MET A 775 -64.47 11.00 61.80
C MET A 775 -65.21 9.66 61.87
N VAL A 776 -64.68 8.62 61.21
CA VAL A 776 -65.24 7.27 61.31
C VAL A 776 -65.13 6.75 62.74
N LYS A 777 -63.99 6.93 63.42
CA LYS A 777 -63.80 6.54 64.82
C LYS A 777 -64.76 7.31 65.76
N LEU A 778 -64.95 8.60 65.52
CA LEU A 778 -65.90 9.43 66.28
C LEU A 778 -67.34 8.94 66.09
N LYS A 779 -67.76 8.73 64.84
CA LYS A 779 -69.08 8.15 64.52
C LYS A 779 -69.26 6.78 65.16
N LEU A 780 -68.24 5.92 65.13
CA LEU A 780 -68.28 4.60 65.74
C LEU A 780 -68.46 4.70 67.27
N SER A 781 -67.73 5.61 67.92
CA SER A 781 -67.90 5.88 69.36
C SER A 781 -69.27 6.49 69.71
N GLU A 782 -69.83 7.35 68.85
CA GLU A 782 -71.19 7.89 69.03
C GLU A 782 -72.25 6.80 68.85
N THR A 783 -72.07 5.90 67.88
CA THR A 783 -72.96 4.74 67.71
C THR A 783 -72.83 3.75 68.86
N GLU A 784 -71.63 3.53 69.41
CA GLU A 784 -71.43 2.71 70.61
C GLU A 784 -72.08 3.34 71.83
N ARG A 785 -71.94 4.66 72.04
CA ARG A 785 -72.66 5.38 73.10
C ARG A 785 -74.17 5.25 72.95
N LYS A 786 -74.70 5.40 71.73
CA LYS A 786 -76.14 5.19 71.46
C LYS A 786 -76.55 3.74 71.71
N ARG A 787 -75.70 2.76 71.37
CA ARG A 787 -75.96 1.34 71.65
C ARG A 787 -76.03 1.08 73.15
N VAL A 788 -75.08 1.60 73.92
CA VAL A 788 -75.07 1.47 75.39
C VAL A 788 -76.26 2.18 76.01
N GLN A 789 -76.61 3.39 75.57
CA GLN A 789 -77.81 4.10 76.06
C GLN A 789 -79.10 3.35 75.75
N LEU A 790 -79.20 2.72 74.57
CA LEU A 790 -80.37 1.91 74.21
C LEU A 790 -80.38 0.57 74.95
N GLU A 791 -79.23 -0.06 75.21
CA GLU A 791 -79.10 -1.26 76.04
C GLU A 791 -79.48 -0.95 77.49
N GLU A 792 -79.01 0.16 78.07
CA GLU A 792 -79.41 0.62 79.42
C GLU A 792 -80.90 0.91 79.48
N LEU A 793 -81.46 1.63 78.49
CA LEU A 793 -82.90 1.86 78.41
C LEU A 793 -83.68 0.55 78.27
N LEU A 794 -83.15 -0.44 77.56
CA LEU A 794 -83.79 -1.74 77.40
C LEU A 794 -83.76 -2.53 78.72
N VAL A 795 -82.65 -2.52 79.43
CA VAL A 795 -82.53 -3.13 80.77
C VAL A 795 -83.48 -2.45 81.76
N ASP A 796 -83.49 -1.11 81.82
CA ASP A 796 -84.44 -0.34 82.64
C ASP A 796 -85.90 -0.68 82.25
N SER A 797 -86.18 -0.83 80.96
CA SER A 797 -87.53 -1.14 80.47
C SER A 797 -87.98 -2.56 80.82
N VAL A 798 -87.07 -3.52 80.81
CA VAL A 798 -87.32 -4.90 81.24
C VAL A 798 -87.50 -4.97 82.75
N GLN A 799 -86.66 -4.29 83.54
CA GLN A 799 -86.81 -4.23 85.00
C GLN A 799 -88.12 -3.55 85.42
N ARG A 800 -88.56 -2.51 84.70
CA ARG A 800 -89.87 -1.88 84.94
C ARG A 800 -91.03 -2.78 84.55
N MET A 801 -90.93 -3.51 83.43
CA MET A 801 -91.94 -4.52 83.04
C MET A 801 -92.05 -5.64 84.07
N ASP A 802 -90.94 -6.14 84.60
CA ASP A 802 -90.93 -7.19 85.63
C ASP A 802 -91.57 -6.71 86.96
N GLN A 803 -91.55 -5.40 87.22
CA GLN A 803 -92.21 -4.75 88.36
C GLN A 803 -93.67 -4.34 88.07
N GLY A 804 -94.21 -4.63 86.88
CA GLY A 804 -95.57 -4.27 86.47
C GLY A 804 -95.76 -2.79 86.13
N LEU A 805 -94.69 -2.03 85.92
CA LEU A 805 -94.71 -0.62 85.54
C LEU A 805 -94.46 -0.43 84.02
N PRO A 806 -94.90 0.68 83.41
CA PRO A 806 -94.69 0.95 82.00
C PRO A 806 -93.19 0.96 81.59
N PRO A 807 -92.82 0.42 80.41
CA PRO A 807 -91.41 0.17 80.04
C PRO A 807 -90.55 1.44 79.84
N ASN A 808 -91.14 2.60 79.57
CA ASN A 808 -90.37 3.82 79.34
C ASN A 808 -91.17 5.06 79.79
N ARG A 809 -90.51 6.17 80.14
CA ARG A 809 -91.20 7.41 80.61
C ARG A 809 -92.19 7.96 79.57
N GLN A 810 -91.91 7.76 78.28
CA GLN A 810 -92.84 8.11 77.19
C GLN A 810 -94.05 7.17 77.16
N CYS A 811 -93.85 5.86 77.35
CA CYS A 811 -94.96 4.90 77.48
C CYS A 811 -95.78 5.14 78.76
N GLU A 812 -95.17 5.62 79.85
CA GLU A 812 -95.87 6.03 81.07
C GLU A 812 -96.74 7.28 80.84
N GLN A 813 -96.28 8.24 80.03
CA GLN A 813 -97.06 9.40 79.62
C GLN A 813 -98.22 9.02 78.69
N GLU A 814 -98.03 8.07 77.79
CA GLU A 814 -99.12 7.53 76.97
C GLU A 814 -100.10 6.67 77.79
N TRP A 815 -99.61 5.87 78.74
CA TRP A 815 -100.46 5.11 79.66
C TRP A 815 -101.31 6.02 80.58
N LYS A 816 -100.72 7.12 81.06
CA LYS A 816 -101.43 8.17 81.82
C LYS A 816 -102.41 8.98 80.95
N ARG A 817 -102.17 9.09 79.63
CA ARG A 817 -103.14 9.70 78.68
C ARG A 817 -104.34 8.82 78.36
N VAL A 818 -104.20 7.49 78.48
CA VAL A 818 -105.26 6.53 78.12
C VAL A 818 -106.16 6.15 79.31
N THR A 819 -105.80 6.48 80.56
CA THR A 819 -106.48 6.01 81.79
C THR A 819 -107.25 7.07 82.59
N PHE A 820 -107.49 8.30 82.09
CA PHE A 820 -108.22 9.33 82.85
C PHE A 820 -109.33 10.02 82.01
N VAL A 821 -110.56 10.06 82.55
CA VAL A 821 -111.81 10.68 82.02
C VAL A 821 -112.25 11.77 83.04
N PRO A 822 -112.92 12.87 82.63
CA PRO A 822 -112.66 14.23 83.11
C PRO A 822 -113.57 14.75 84.24
N THR A 823 -113.11 15.81 84.94
CA THR A 823 -113.93 16.73 85.76
C THR A 823 -113.31 18.14 85.76
N GLU A 824 -114.04 19.16 85.30
CA GLU A 824 -113.83 20.61 85.56
C GLU A 824 -114.53 21.00 86.90
N PRO A 825 -114.51 22.25 87.46
CA PRO A 825 -113.92 23.53 87.00
C PRO A 825 -113.21 24.39 88.10
N ASP A 826 -112.87 25.64 87.74
CA ASP A 826 -112.53 26.85 88.54
C ASP A 826 -111.15 26.83 89.26
N ASP A 827 -110.24 27.80 89.15
CA ASP A 827 -110.39 29.26 89.21
C ASP A 827 -109.05 29.96 88.82
N CYS A 828 -109.14 31.28 88.68
CA CYS A 828 -108.18 32.23 88.11
C CYS A 828 -106.83 32.38 88.86
N ASP A 829 -105.73 32.62 88.13
CA ASP A 829 -104.94 33.88 88.23
C ASP A 829 -103.56 33.85 87.52
N GLU A 830 -103.33 34.95 86.79
CA GLU A 830 -102.08 35.68 86.52
C GLU A 830 -100.86 35.08 85.78
N PHE A 831 -100.66 35.61 84.56
CA PHE A 831 -99.42 36.16 83.98
C PHE A 831 -98.04 35.70 84.51
N LEU A 832 -97.20 35.14 83.61
CA LEU A 832 -95.95 35.79 83.16
C LEU A 832 -95.31 35.04 81.98
N SER A 833 -95.31 35.67 80.79
CA SER A 833 -94.47 35.29 79.65
C SER A 833 -93.06 35.86 79.85
N THR A 834 -92.03 35.02 79.80
CA THR A 834 -90.60 35.41 79.89
C THR A 834 -89.85 35.08 78.59
N ALA A 835 -90.46 35.40 77.44
CA ALA A 835 -89.79 35.35 76.15
C ALA A 835 -89.20 36.73 75.79
N VAL A 836 -87.86 36.86 75.81
CA VAL A 836 -87.16 38.03 75.29
C VAL A 836 -87.01 37.90 73.75
N PRO A 837 -87.48 38.87 72.96
CA PRO A 837 -87.38 38.85 71.50
C PRO A 837 -85.96 39.17 70.99
N ARG A 838 -85.62 38.66 69.81
CA ARG A 838 -84.30 38.81 69.16
C ARG A 838 -84.05 40.26 68.70
N PRO A 839 -82.84 40.83 68.95
CA PRO A 839 -82.49 42.15 68.44
C PRO A 839 -82.31 42.19 66.92
N ASN A 840 -83.11 43.04 66.25
CA ASN A 840 -82.85 43.53 64.91
C ASN A 840 -81.86 44.70 64.99
N ALA A 841 -80.73 44.58 64.28
CA ALA A 841 -79.73 45.61 63.99
C ALA A 841 -78.93 46.21 65.19
N TYR A 842 -77.62 45.99 65.16
CA TYR A 842 -76.63 46.78 65.90
C TYR A 842 -75.66 47.44 64.92
N ILE A 843 -75.86 48.73 64.66
CA ILE A 843 -74.76 49.65 64.36
C ILE A 843 -74.80 50.69 65.49
N PRO A 844 -73.75 50.82 66.32
CA PRO A 844 -73.72 51.76 67.44
C PRO A 844 -73.67 53.22 66.96
N LYS A 845 -74.53 54.06 67.55
CA LYS A 845 -74.43 55.52 67.48
C LYS A 845 -73.49 55.99 68.58
N ASP A 846 -72.28 56.41 68.20
CA ASP A 846 -71.60 57.59 68.75
C ASP A 846 -70.47 57.97 67.79
N GLY A 847 -70.54 59.20 67.28
CA GLY A 847 -69.86 59.63 66.07
C GLY A 847 -68.41 60.04 66.25
N THR A 848 -67.53 59.48 65.42
CA THR A 848 -66.52 60.18 64.59
C THR A 848 -65.76 59.15 63.74
N ILE A 849 -65.91 59.26 62.42
CA ILE A 849 -65.21 58.53 61.33
C ILE A 849 -63.68 58.79 61.48
N PRO A 850 -62.73 57.84 61.28
CA PRO A 850 -62.51 57.21 59.96
C PRO A 850 -62.00 55.76 59.91
N ILE A 851 -62.24 55.18 58.74
CA ILE A 851 -61.70 53.92 58.19
C ILE A 851 -60.18 53.78 58.43
N PRO A 852 -59.69 52.56 58.74
CA PRO A 852 -58.41 52.14 58.19
C PRO A 852 -58.38 50.67 57.68
N ARG A 853 -58.14 50.59 56.37
CA ARG A 853 -57.32 49.67 55.54
C ARG A 853 -57.00 48.22 55.99
N PRO A 854 -57.01 47.26 55.04
CA PRO A 854 -56.43 45.93 55.23
C PRO A 854 -54.90 45.99 55.16
N TYR A 855 -54.22 45.56 56.20
CA TYR A 855 -52.82 45.12 56.13
C TYR A 855 -52.84 43.64 55.70
N GLY A 856 -52.16 43.16 54.65
CA GLY A 856 -50.85 43.55 54.15
C GLY A 856 -49.79 42.63 54.77
N ALA A 857 -49.09 41.86 53.94
CA ALA A 857 -48.25 40.69 54.29
C ALA A 857 -46.96 40.97 55.11
N MET A 858 -46.81 42.11 55.79
CA MET A 858 -45.69 42.36 56.71
C MET A 858 -46.06 43.38 57.80
N ALA A 859 -46.24 42.90 59.04
CA ALA A 859 -46.09 43.68 60.28
C ALA A 859 -45.80 42.73 61.47
N PRO A 860 -45.18 43.20 62.56
CA PRO A 860 -44.06 42.53 63.21
C PRO A 860 -44.44 41.51 64.28
N PHE A 861 -43.63 40.46 64.32
CA PHE A 861 -43.54 39.43 65.34
C PHE A 861 -43.41 40.00 66.76
N LYS A 862 -44.27 39.54 67.68
CA LYS A 862 -44.04 39.64 69.14
C LYS A 862 -44.19 38.22 69.76
N PRO A 863 -43.29 37.82 70.67
CA PRO A 863 -43.02 36.42 70.96
C PRO A 863 -43.93 35.88 72.06
N THR A 864 -44.37 34.63 71.93
CA THR A 864 -45.03 33.87 73.01
C THR A 864 -44.07 32.80 73.54
N GLN A 865 -43.98 32.73 74.87
CA GLN A 865 -43.01 31.98 75.65
C GLN A 865 -43.22 30.45 75.60
N PRO A 866 -42.17 29.66 75.97
CA PRO A 866 -42.02 28.27 75.58
C PRO A 866 -42.68 27.29 76.55
N GLY A 867 -43.43 26.33 76.00
CA GLY A 867 -43.85 25.12 76.69
C GLY A 867 -42.76 24.06 76.60
N SER A 868 -42.22 23.71 77.76
CA SER A 868 -41.09 22.83 78.01
C SER A 868 -41.24 21.43 77.41
N THR A 869 -40.49 21.12 76.34
CA THR A 869 -39.84 19.80 76.19
C THR A 869 -38.76 19.81 75.10
N MET A 870 -37.57 19.39 75.53
CA MET A 870 -36.49 18.79 74.75
C MET A 870 -35.49 19.69 73.98
N ARG A 871 -34.39 19.95 74.70
CA ARG A 871 -33.01 19.54 74.39
C ARG A 871 -32.38 20.06 73.08
N HIS A 872 -31.66 21.17 73.28
CA HIS A 872 -30.58 21.76 72.50
C HIS A 872 -29.76 20.82 71.61
N PHE A 873 -29.51 21.25 70.37
CA PHE A 873 -28.27 20.96 69.65
C PHE A 873 -27.76 22.22 68.93
N ARG A 874 -26.53 22.65 69.29
CA ARG A 874 -25.72 23.69 68.64
C ARG A 874 -25.06 23.12 67.37
N LYS A 875 -24.87 23.94 66.33
CA LYS A 875 -23.97 23.65 65.19
C LYS A 875 -22.56 24.26 65.44
N PRO A 876 -21.54 24.01 64.58
CA PRO A 876 -20.47 23.02 64.74
C PRO A 876 -19.07 23.69 64.88
N GLN A 877 -17.99 22.94 65.20
CA GLN A 877 -16.57 23.28 64.92
C GLN A 877 -15.63 22.04 65.15
N PRO A 878 -14.38 21.99 64.61
CA PRO A 878 -13.76 20.81 63.96
C PRO A 878 -12.60 20.07 64.70
N LYS A 879 -12.32 18.82 64.26
CA LYS A 879 -11.12 17.89 64.25
C LYS A 879 -10.03 17.94 65.37
N PRO A 880 -9.47 16.79 65.85
CA PRO A 880 -8.40 16.00 65.18
C PRO A 880 -8.54 14.45 65.33
N ILE A 881 -8.22 13.60 64.33
CA ILE A 881 -6.95 12.90 63.98
C ILE A 881 -6.47 11.83 65.00
N ASP A 882 -6.32 10.60 64.49
CA ASP A 882 -5.52 9.40 64.85
C ASP A 882 -5.65 8.81 66.27
N ILE A 883 -5.79 7.48 66.46
CA ILE A 883 -5.02 6.33 65.94
C ILE A 883 -5.94 5.19 65.47
#